data_AF-A0A352PV14-F1
#
_entry.id   AF-A0A352PV14-F1
#
_cell.length_a   1.000
_cell.length_b   1.000
_cell.length_c   1.000
_cell.angle_alpha   90.00
_cell.angle_beta   90.00
_cell.angle_gamma   90.00
#
_symmetry.space_group_name_H-M   'P 1'
#
loop_
_entity.id
_entity.type
_entity.pdbx_description
1 polymer ?
#
loop_
_entity_poly.entity_id
_entity_poly.type
_entity_poly.pdbx_seq_one_letter_code
_entity_poly.pdbx_strand_id
1 'polypeptide(L)'
;GGGLRIGYTDIQGRMQDESFDLVVLATGQRPPQGTAALAEMTGVGLNSWGFCQTEGFSQCVTNQPGILVGGSFSGLRDISESVIQASSAACSASRLIHAKGGGLGTMPAAEETPAAMFRDVTREPPRVVVALCQCGDALTTALDQERLAAAVNLWGGSRQVVFVDQMCTREGWEDLIQALRSAGANRVLIGACVPYVFGRKLRELGQALQLNPALIEVVDVRSMMVGGDEVSSDAIQRDVTARLAIAVGRLRGMEPMLPATVPVIQRALVVGGGIAGMTAALAIADHGFEVDLVEQSADLGGNLRGIYRTLSGDSPQELLEKTITRVEKHPKVRVFKGTRVMASTGRPGRFMTTLETADGSGQSLEHGVTILATGGQEARPSEYGYGQSDAILTQHELETRLQQGLVKPAELKVVAMIQCVGSREEPRNYCSRICCMSALKNALHLKEQNPEIDVYVFYRDLMAYGFLESEYTKARQSGVIFIQYQPDTKPQVTLDNGRPTVTATDPILGRDLQFRPDLLVLSTGIVPAAHQNLAWMFDVELNQDGFFQEAESKWRPVDFIKEGVFVCGIAHSPRSLSESIAMAEAAAQRALRIVSQKELTTGHIVAEVHHSLCVLCYQCVDACPYGARWVDEEESRVMVDELMCQGCGSCAAVCRNSASELRGFENRQVMATIDAALAIS
;
A
#
# COMPACT_ATOMS: atom_id res chain seq x y z
N GLY A 1 -43.27 -12.60 -19.37
CA GLY A 1 -41.82 -12.58 -19.10
C GLY A 1 -41.63 -12.95 -17.65
N GLY A 2 -40.92 -14.04 -17.37
CA GLY A 2 -40.79 -14.61 -16.03
C GLY A 2 -39.78 -13.86 -15.17
N GLY A 3 -40.17 -12.67 -14.69
CA GLY A 3 -39.37 -11.92 -13.72
C GLY A 3 -39.30 -12.64 -12.37
N LEU A 4 -38.19 -12.46 -11.65
CA LEU A 4 -38.00 -12.94 -10.28
C LEU A 4 -38.79 -12.04 -9.33
N ARG A 5 -39.62 -12.64 -8.46
CA ARG A 5 -40.36 -11.92 -7.42
C ARG A 5 -39.60 -11.93 -6.11
N ILE A 6 -39.35 -10.74 -5.54
CA ILE A 6 -38.84 -10.58 -4.18
C ILE A 6 -39.96 -10.04 -3.31
N GLY A 7 -40.33 -10.83 -2.30
CA GLY A 7 -41.19 -10.39 -1.20
C GLY A 7 -40.33 -9.92 -0.02
N TYR A 8 -40.53 -8.71 0.48
CA TYR A 8 -39.83 -8.17 1.64
C TYR A 8 -40.77 -7.35 2.52
N THR A 9 -40.42 -7.15 3.79
CA THR A 9 -41.20 -6.30 4.70
C THR A 9 -40.50 -4.95 4.81
N ASP A 10 -41.22 -3.87 4.52
CA ASP A 10 -40.70 -2.53 4.72
C ASP A 10 -40.60 -2.18 6.22
N ILE A 11 -39.97 -1.04 6.52
CA ILE A 11 -39.78 -0.59 7.91
C ILE A 11 -41.10 -0.36 8.68
N GLN A 12 -42.23 -0.24 7.98
CA GLN A 12 -43.57 -0.07 8.56
C GLN A 12 -44.29 -1.41 8.77
N GLY A 13 -43.59 -2.54 8.55
CA GLY A 13 -44.17 -3.87 8.69
C GLY A 13 -45.06 -4.28 7.51
N ARG A 14 -45.09 -3.52 6.42
CA ARG A 14 -45.93 -3.83 5.25
C ARG A 14 -45.16 -4.76 4.31
N MET A 15 -45.83 -5.81 3.87
CA MET A 15 -45.28 -6.73 2.88
C MET A 15 -45.31 -6.06 1.50
N GLN A 16 -44.16 -6.04 0.84
CA GLN A 16 -43.92 -5.51 -0.48
C GLN A 16 -43.52 -6.67 -1.40
N ASP A 17 -44.09 -6.69 -2.61
CA ASP A 17 -43.73 -7.64 -3.66
C ASP A 17 -43.22 -6.86 -4.88
N GLU A 18 -41.96 -7.06 -5.23
CA GLU A 18 -41.34 -6.41 -6.39
C GLU A 18 -40.84 -7.44 -7.40
N SER A 19 -40.91 -7.09 -8.68
CA SER A 19 -40.48 -7.95 -9.79
C SER A 19 -39.21 -7.39 -10.41
N PHE A 20 -38.17 -8.21 -10.48
CA PHE A 20 -36.86 -7.86 -11.03
C PHE A 20 -36.46 -8.83 -12.15
N ASP A 21 -35.67 -8.33 -13.11
CA ASP A 21 -35.09 -9.16 -14.16
C ASP A 21 -33.91 -10.01 -13.65
N LEU A 22 -33.21 -9.53 -12.62
CA LEU A 22 -32.04 -10.16 -12.03
C LEU A 22 -31.99 -9.88 -10.52
N VAL A 23 -31.68 -10.92 -9.74
CA VAL A 23 -31.39 -10.79 -8.32
C VAL A 23 -29.93 -11.18 -8.09
N VAL A 24 -29.13 -10.22 -7.64
CA VAL A 24 -27.72 -10.45 -7.28
C VAL A 24 -27.62 -10.66 -5.78
N LEU A 25 -27.34 -11.88 -5.35
CA LEU A 25 -27.18 -12.19 -3.94
C LEU A 25 -25.79 -11.76 -3.47
N ALA A 26 -25.74 -10.80 -2.53
CA ALA A 26 -24.51 -10.49 -1.81
C ALA A 26 -24.19 -11.64 -0.84
N THR A 27 -23.26 -12.50 -1.21
CA THR A 27 -22.88 -13.68 -0.41
C THR A 27 -21.69 -13.36 0.49
N GLY A 28 -21.78 -13.75 1.76
CA GLY A 28 -20.67 -13.64 2.70
C GLY A 28 -19.57 -14.68 2.42
N GLN A 29 -18.38 -14.47 2.95
CA GLN A 29 -17.29 -15.45 2.87
C GLN A 29 -17.39 -16.47 4.00
N ARG A 30 -17.00 -17.71 3.70
CA ARG A 30 -16.81 -18.78 4.67
C ARG A 30 -15.39 -19.34 4.52
N PRO A 31 -14.82 -19.96 5.57
CA PRO A 31 -13.56 -20.65 5.43
C PRO A 31 -13.64 -21.71 4.31
N PRO A 32 -12.59 -21.88 3.48
CA PRO A 32 -12.58 -22.86 2.41
C PRO A 32 -12.66 -24.28 2.96
N GLN A 33 -13.15 -25.22 2.12
CA GLN A 33 -13.15 -26.64 2.45
C GLN A 33 -11.71 -27.11 2.73
N GLY A 34 -11.53 -27.83 3.84
CA GLY A 34 -10.21 -28.27 4.30
C GLY A 34 -9.55 -27.37 5.35
N THR A 35 -10.15 -26.22 5.70
CA THR A 35 -9.62 -25.34 6.77
C THR A 35 -9.41 -26.09 8.09
N ALA A 36 -10.36 -26.92 8.51
CA ALA A 36 -10.23 -27.71 9.74
C ALA A 36 -9.07 -28.71 9.68
N ALA A 37 -8.88 -29.39 8.54
CA ALA A 37 -7.77 -30.31 8.35
C ALA A 37 -6.42 -29.58 8.33
N LEU A 38 -6.34 -28.41 7.69
CA LEU A 38 -5.14 -27.58 7.72
C LEU A 38 -4.82 -27.10 9.15
N ALA A 39 -5.84 -26.71 9.91
CA ALA A 39 -5.70 -26.31 11.30
C ALA A 39 -5.18 -27.46 12.17
N GLU A 40 -5.70 -28.68 11.99
CA GLU A 40 -5.23 -29.89 12.66
C GLU A 40 -3.77 -30.20 12.30
N MET A 41 -3.41 -30.14 11.01
CA MET A 41 -2.05 -30.41 10.53
C MET A 41 -1.02 -29.40 11.06
N THR A 42 -1.40 -28.13 11.19
CA THR A 42 -0.50 -27.04 11.59
C THR A 42 -0.56 -26.73 13.08
N GLY A 43 -1.60 -27.20 13.78
CA GLY A 43 -1.86 -26.89 15.18
C GLY A 43 -2.44 -25.49 15.43
N VAL A 44 -2.79 -24.73 14.38
CA VAL A 44 -3.34 -23.38 14.57
C VAL A 44 -4.78 -23.44 15.07
N GLY A 45 -5.12 -22.52 15.97
CA GLY A 45 -6.48 -22.35 16.46
C GLY A 45 -7.41 -21.80 15.38
N LEU A 46 -8.68 -22.21 15.43
CA LEU A 46 -9.75 -21.59 14.67
C LEU A 46 -10.70 -20.86 15.62
N ASN A 47 -11.23 -19.72 15.19
CA ASN A 47 -12.28 -19.00 15.91
C ASN A 47 -13.63 -19.73 15.76
N SER A 48 -14.67 -19.21 16.44
CA SER A 48 -16.02 -19.79 16.41
C SER A 48 -16.67 -19.84 15.02
N TRP A 49 -16.12 -19.10 14.06
CA TRP A 49 -16.56 -19.04 12.67
C TRP A 49 -15.73 -19.91 11.73
N GLY A 50 -14.72 -20.61 12.25
CA GLY A 50 -13.83 -21.50 11.50
C GLY A 50 -12.69 -20.79 10.75
N PHE A 51 -12.46 -19.51 10.98
CA PHE A 51 -11.29 -18.78 10.47
C PHE A 51 -10.12 -18.91 11.44
N CYS A 52 -8.89 -18.68 10.96
CA CYS A 52 -7.70 -18.73 11.81
C CYS A 52 -7.80 -17.73 12.97
N GLN A 53 -7.61 -18.22 14.19
CA GLN A 53 -7.56 -17.41 15.40
C GLN A 53 -6.19 -16.74 15.50
N THR A 54 -6.21 -15.42 15.68
CA THR A 54 -5.00 -14.62 15.94
C THR A 54 -4.89 -14.28 17.42
N GLU A 55 -3.68 -13.92 17.86
CA GLU A 55 -3.34 -13.65 19.25
C GLU A 55 -3.33 -12.15 19.60
N GLY A 56 -4.06 -11.79 20.66
CA GLY A 56 -4.13 -10.44 21.20
C GLY A 56 -4.49 -9.39 20.15
N PHE A 57 -3.68 -8.33 20.08
CA PHE A 57 -3.88 -7.24 19.12
C PHE A 57 -3.24 -7.48 17.74
N SER A 58 -2.53 -8.60 17.55
CA SER A 58 -1.95 -8.92 16.24
C SER A 58 -3.03 -9.44 15.30
N GLN A 59 -2.93 -9.04 14.04
CA GLN A 59 -3.74 -9.61 12.97
C GLN A 59 -3.04 -10.76 12.23
N CYS A 60 -1.78 -11.07 12.51
CA CYS A 60 -1.03 -12.08 11.75
C CYS A 60 -0.39 -13.19 12.61
N VAL A 61 -0.24 -12.98 13.91
CA VAL A 61 0.36 -13.96 14.83
C VAL A 61 -0.68 -14.98 15.27
N THR A 62 -0.34 -16.26 15.16
CA THR A 62 -1.17 -17.39 15.63
C THR A 62 -0.67 -17.92 16.98
N ASN A 63 -1.43 -18.84 17.57
CA ASN A 63 -1.02 -19.58 18.77
C ASN A 63 0.20 -20.50 18.55
N GLN A 64 0.59 -20.77 17.29
CA GLN A 64 1.73 -21.62 16.95
C GLN A 64 2.94 -20.77 16.55
N PRO A 65 4.05 -20.81 17.32
CA PRO A 65 5.25 -20.07 16.99
C PRO A 65 5.80 -20.42 15.59
N GLY A 66 6.07 -19.40 14.79
CA GLY A 66 6.57 -19.56 13.41
C GLY A 66 5.49 -19.77 12.35
N ILE A 67 4.22 -19.94 12.75
CA ILE A 67 3.09 -19.98 11.82
C ILE A 67 2.36 -18.64 11.88
N LEU A 68 2.31 -17.96 10.74
CA LEU A 68 1.72 -16.64 10.58
C LEU A 68 0.62 -16.68 9.54
N VAL A 69 -0.37 -15.81 9.70
CA VAL A 69 -1.53 -15.71 8.80
C VAL A 69 -1.57 -14.35 8.10
N GLY A 70 -1.86 -14.38 6.80
CA GLY A 70 -2.11 -13.19 5.99
C GLY A 70 -3.34 -13.41 5.11
N GLY A 71 -4.06 -12.33 4.82
CA GLY A 71 -5.26 -12.32 4.00
C GLY A 71 -6.50 -12.93 4.66
N SER A 72 -7.43 -13.35 3.81
CA SER A 72 -8.79 -13.73 4.20
C SER A 72 -8.90 -15.01 5.04
N PHE A 73 -7.80 -15.74 5.26
CA PHE A 73 -7.81 -16.91 6.15
C PHE A 73 -8.06 -16.53 7.63
N SER A 74 -7.76 -15.28 8.00
CA SER A 74 -8.03 -14.72 9.33
C SER A 74 -9.44 -14.11 9.48
N GLY A 75 -10.21 -14.01 8.39
CA GLY A 75 -11.53 -13.38 8.38
C GLY A 75 -11.78 -12.54 7.14
N LEU A 76 -12.98 -11.95 7.09
CA LEU A 76 -13.45 -11.09 6.00
C LEU A 76 -12.57 -9.84 5.86
N ARG A 77 -12.02 -9.60 4.67
CA ARG A 77 -11.14 -8.45 4.38
C ARG A 77 -11.32 -7.94 2.97
N ASP A 78 -11.12 -6.64 2.80
CA ASP A 78 -10.92 -6.03 1.48
C ASP A 78 -9.50 -6.31 0.95
N ILE A 79 -9.26 -6.02 -0.33
CA ILE A 79 -7.94 -6.13 -1.00
C ILE A 79 -6.88 -5.35 -0.23
N SER A 80 -7.17 -4.09 0.10
CA SER A 80 -6.24 -3.19 0.80
C SER A 80 -5.81 -3.78 2.17
N GLU A 81 -6.78 -4.25 2.95
CA GLU A 81 -6.57 -4.89 4.26
C GLU A 81 -5.84 -6.23 4.16
N SER A 82 -6.07 -6.97 3.07
CA SER A 82 -5.36 -8.22 2.78
C SER A 82 -3.90 -7.96 2.47
N VAL A 83 -3.59 -6.92 1.69
CA VAL A 83 -2.21 -6.49 1.38
C VAL A 83 -1.49 -5.97 2.62
N ILE A 84 -2.16 -5.17 3.45
CA ILE A 84 -1.62 -4.72 4.75
C ILE A 84 -1.27 -5.92 5.63
N GLN A 85 -2.21 -6.85 5.81
CA GLN A 85 -1.99 -8.00 6.67
C GLN A 85 -0.93 -8.95 6.13
N ALA A 86 -0.88 -9.17 4.81
CA ALA A 86 0.18 -9.98 4.20
C ALA A 86 1.55 -9.34 4.44
N SER A 87 1.65 -8.01 4.37
CA SER A 87 2.87 -7.26 4.67
C SER A 87 3.23 -7.34 6.16
N SER A 88 2.25 -7.28 7.06
CA SER A 88 2.42 -7.48 8.51
C SER A 88 2.89 -8.91 8.84
N ALA A 89 2.31 -9.93 8.21
CA ALA A 89 2.75 -11.32 8.33
C ALA A 89 4.18 -11.50 7.80
N ALA A 90 4.51 -10.87 6.67
CA ALA A 90 5.87 -10.86 6.13
C ALA A 90 6.86 -10.18 7.09
N CYS A 91 6.48 -9.07 7.73
CA CYS A 91 7.27 -8.39 8.77
C CYS A 91 7.53 -9.29 9.98
N SER A 92 6.50 -10.00 10.44
CA SER A 92 6.63 -10.92 11.57
C SER A 92 7.50 -12.14 11.21
N ALA A 93 7.38 -12.66 9.99
CA ALA A 93 8.21 -13.76 9.49
C ALA A 93 9.68 -13.33 9.39
N SER A 94 9.94 -12.18 8.76
CA SER A 94 11.29 -11.66 8.58
C SER A 94 11.96 -11.38 9.92
N ARG A 95 11.22 -10.90 10.92
CA ARG A 95 11.74 -10.68 12.28
C ARG A 95 12.15 -11.98 12.95
N LEU A 96 11.34 -13.03 12.83
CA LEU A 96 11.67 -14.36 13.38
C LEU A 96 12.92 -14.96 12.71
N ILE A 97 13.02 -14.83 11.38
CA ILE A 97 14.19 -15.27 10.62
C ILE A 97 15.44 -14.50 11.06
N HIS A 98 15.33 -13.17 11.17
CA HIS A 98 16.43 -12.30 11.57
C HIS A 98 16.93 -12.60 12.99
N ALA A 99 16.01 -12.79 13.94
CA ALA A 99 16.36 -13.15 15.32
C ALA A 99 17.09 -14.50 15.44
N LYS A 100 17.03 -15.35 14.42
CA LYS A 100 17.79 -16.62 14.32
C LYS A 100 19.09 -16.51 13.52
N GLY A 101 19.52 -15.29 13.17
CA GLY A 101 20.73 -15.02 12.40
C GLY A 101 20.52 -15.01 10.88
N GLY A 102 19.28 -15.08 10.41
CA GLY A 102 18.96 -14.93 8.99
C GLY A 102 19.14 -13.48 8.49
N GLY A 103 19.57 -13.34 7.24
CA GLY A 103 19.67 -12.03 6.58
C GLY A 103 18.30 -11.51 6.14
N LEU A 104 18.14 -10.18 6.16
CA LEU A 104 16.99 -9.48 5.55
C LEU A 104 17.22 -9.11 4.09
N GLY A 105 18.47 -9.20 3.65
CA GLY A 105 18.78 -9.08 2.24
C GLY A 105 17.95 -10.11 1.48
N THR A 106 17.45 -9.71 0.33
CA THR A 106 17.34 -10.67 -0.77
C THR A 106 18.68 -11.42 -0.81
N MET A 107 18.67 -12.75 -1.00
CA MET A 107 19.93 -13.46 -1.30
C MET A 107 20.77 -12.53 -2.16
N PRO A 108 22.02 -12.18 -1.78
CA PRO A 108 22.78 -11.19 -2.51
C PRO A 108 22.58 -11.54 -3.97
N ALA A 109 21.96 -10.64 -4.74
CA ALA A 109 21.78 -10.86 -6.17
C ALA A 109 23.13 -11.36 -6.64
N ALA A 110 23.20 -12.66 -6.96
CA ALA A 110 24.42 -13.47 -6.83
C ALA A 110 25.65 -12.62 -7.14
N GLU A 111 26.44 -12.27 -6.13
CA GLU A 111 27.58 -11.34 -6.20
C GLU A 111 27.43 -10.33 -7.34
N GLU A 112 26.86 -9.13 -7.06
CA GLU A 112 26.85 -7.99 -7.99
C GLU A 112 28.07 -8.04 -8.90
N THR A 113 27.87 -8.57 -10.10
CA THR A 113 28.99 -8.83 -10.98
C THR A 113 29.44 -7.45 -11.37
N PRO A 114 30.64 -6.99 -10.96
CA PRO A 114 30.97 -5.59 -11.10
C PRO A 114 30.86 -5.20 -12.57
N ALA A 115 30.43 -3.96 -12.82
CA ALA A 115 30.49 -3.28 -14.11
C ALA A 115 31.74 -3.64 -14.96
N ALA A 116 32.86 -3.88 -14.27
CA ALA A 116 34.14 -4.32 -14.81
C ALA A 116 34.15 -5.68 -15.54
N MET A 117 33.08 -6.48 -15.52
CA MET A 117 33.04 -7.79 -16.19
C MET A 117 32.41 -7.76 -17.60
N PHE A 118 31.73 -6.69 -18.00
CA PHE A 118 31.18 -6.57 -19.35
C PHE A 118 32.16 -5.86 -20.29
N ARG A 119 32.28 -6.36 -21.52
CA ARG A 119 33.07 -5.72 -22.57
C ARG A 119 32.46 -4.35 -22.90
N ASP A 120 33.27 -3.30 -22.83
CA ASP A 120 32.88 -1.98 -23.34
C ASP A 120 32.79 -2.02 -24.87
N VAL A 121 31.57 -1.81 -25.37
CA VAL A 121 31.23 -1.83 -26.79
C VAL A 121 30.73 -0.46 -27.27
N THR A 122 30.92 0.61 -26.48
CA THR A 122 30.47 1.97 -26.82
C THR A 122 31.17 2.53 -28.06
N ARG A 123 32.44 2.17 -28.27
CA ARG A 123 33.26 2.61 -29.42
C ARG A 123 33.22 1.64 -30.60
N GLU A 124 32.46 0.56 -30.50
CA GLU A 124 32.30 -0.40 -31.59
C GLU A 124 31.08 -0.03 -32.45
N PRO A 125 31.14 -0.19 -33.78
CA PRO A 125 29.93 -0.08 -34.60
C PRO A 125 28.91 -1.16 -34.17
N PRO A 126 27.60 -0.86 -34.19
CA PRO A 126 26.58 -1.85 -33.83
C PRO A 126 26.68 -3.12 -34.68
N ARG A 127 26.72 -4.27 -34.00
CA ARG A 127 26.74 -5.63 -34.55
C ARG A 127 25.65 -6.44 -33.85
N VAL A 128 24.43 -6.27 -34.34
CA VAL A 128 23.25 -6.98 -33.88
C VAL A 128 23.23 -8.38 -34.49
N VAL A 129 23.20 -9.39 -33.62
CA VAL A 129 22.94 -10.78 -34.02
C VAL A 129 21.53 -11.14 -33.59
N VAL A 130 20.74 -11.61 -34.55
CA VAL A 130 19.34 -12.01 -34.32
C VAL A 130 19.30 -13.52 -34.09
N ALA A 131 18.93 -13.95 -32.90
CA ALA A 131 18.73 -15.34 -32.54
C ALA A 131 17.22 -15.67 -32.56
N LEU A 132 16.80 -16.61 -33.41
CA LEU A 132 15.40 -17.02 -33.54
C LEU A 132 15.18 -18.43 -33.00
N CYS A 133 14.27 -18.56 -32.05
CA CYS A 133 13.85 -19.85 -31.50
C CYS A 133 12.97 -20.58 -32.52
N GLN A 134 13.26 -21.83 -32.85
CA GLN A 134 12.43 -22.60 -33.79
C GLN A 134 11.22 -23.28 -33.12
N CYS A 135 11.34 -23.59 -31.82
CA CYS A 135 10.30 -24.24 -31.04
C CYS A 135 9.73 -25.51 -31.72
N GLY A 136 10.61 -26.40 -32.15
CA GLY A 136 10.30 -27.53 -33.02
C GLY A 136 9.97 -27.05 -34.44
N ASP A 137 8.95 -27.66 -35.05
CA ASP A 137 8.59 -27.35 -36.45
C ASP A 137 7.67 -26.12 -36.61
N ALA A 138 7.20 -25.53 -35.51
CA ALA A 138 6.15 -24.51 -35.56
C ALA A 138 6.57 -23.24 -36.31
N LEU A 139 7.77 -22.71 -36.06
CA LEU A 139 8.28 -21.51 -36.73
C LEU A 139 8.97 -21.83 -38.07
N THR A 140 9.55 -23.01 -38.23
CA THR A 140 10.18 -23.44 -39.49
C THR A 140 9.14 -23.66 -40.60
N THR A 141 7.93 -24.13 -40.27
CA THR A 141 6.86 -24.30 -41.28
C THR A 141 6.17 -22.99 -41.67
N ALA A 142 6.22 -21.98 -40.80
CA ALA A 142 5.50 -20.72 -41.00
C ALA A 142 6.37 -19.59 -41.57
N LEU A 143 7.70 -19.71 -41.49
CA LEU A 143 8.65 -18.69 -41.92
C LEU A 143 9.61 -19.19 -43.00
N ASP A 144 9.81 -18.37 -44.03
CA ASP A 144 10.89 -18.52 -44.99
C ASP A 144 12.19 -17.97 -44.35
N GLN A 145 13.04 -18.90 -43.89
CA GLN A 145 14.28 -18.58 -43.19
C GLN A 145 15.31 -17.90 -44.09
N GLU A 146 15.38 -18.26 -45.37
CA GLU A 146 16.31 -17.64 -46.32
C GLU A 146 15.90 -16.19 -46.59
N ARG A 147 14.61 -15.95 -46.81
CA ARG A 147 14.04 -14.62 -46.99
C ARG A 147 14.22 -13.77 -45.74
N LEU A 148 14.03 -14.33 -44.55
CA LEU A 148 14.24 -13.62 -43.29
C LEU A 148 15.71 -13.28 -43.07
N ALA A 149 16.63 -14.22 -43.31
CA ALA A 149 18.06 -13.98 -43.20
C ALA A 149 18.55 -12.92 -44.18
N ALA A 150 18.05 -12.94 -45.42
CA ALA A 150 18.32 -11.92 -46.43
C ALA A 150 17.80 -10.54 -46.00
N ALA A 151 16.57 -10.47 -45.46
CA ALA A 151 15.99 -9.22 -44.95
C ALA A 151 16.81 -8.65 -43.78
N VAL A 152 17.17 -9.50 -42.81
CA VAL A 152 17.99 -9.09 -41.66
C VAL A 152 19.31 -8.51 -42.16
N ASN A 153 20.04 -9.18 -43.06
CA ASN A 153 21.33 -8.71 -43.56
C ASN A 153 21.29 -7.34 -44.27
N LEU A 154 20.11 -6.87 -44.72
CA LEU A 154 19.92 -5.53 -45.28
C LEU A 154 19.76 -4.45 -44.20
N TRP A 155 19.38 -4.82 -42.98
CA TRP A 155 19.23 -3.87 -41.88
C TRP A 155 20.60 -3.44 -41.38
N GLY A 156 20.87 -2.13 -41.44
CA GLY A 156 22.15 -1.58 -41.02
C GLY A 156 22.55 -2.01 -39.60
N GLY A 157 23.82 -2.38 -39.40
CA GLY A 157 24.33 -2.82 -38.10
C GLY A 157 23.90 -4.23 -37.66
N SER A 158 23.02 -4.90 -38.39
CA SER A 158 22.82 -6.35 -38.20
C SER A 158 23.81 -7.14 -39.05
N ARG A 159 24.17 -8.35 -38.61
CA ARG A 159 25.24 -9.12 -39.25
C ARG A 159 24.85 -10.55 -39.61
N GLN A 160 23.97 -11.15 -38.83
CA GLN A 160 23.65 -12.56 -38.96
C GLN A 160 22.34 -12.89 -38.24
N VAL A 161 21.63 -13.87 -38.78
CA VAL A 161 20.56 -14.61 -38.09
C VAL A 161 21.11 -15.97 -37.68
N VAL A 162 20.90 -16.35 -36.42
CA VAL A 162 21.15 -17.70 -35.92
C VAL A 162 19.82 -18.32 -35.53
N PHE A 163 19.58 -19.54 -35.99
CA PHE A 163 18.40 -20.32 -35.62
C PHE A 163 18.81 -21.34 -34.58
N VAL A 164 18.08 -21.37 -33.47
CA VAL A 164 18.35 -22.31 -32.36
C VAL A 164 17.03 -22.94 -31.97
N ASP A 165 17.01 -24.26 -31.79
CA ASP A 165 15.80 -24.92 -31.36
C ASP A 165 15.69 -24.93 -29.82
N GLN A 166 14.45 -24.95 -29.32
CA GLN A 166 14.11 -25.15 -27.91
C GLN A 166 14.96 -24.35 -26.91
N MET A 167 15.17 -23.04 -27.13
CA MET A 167 15.94 -22.15 -26.23
C MET A 167 15.43 -22.11 -24.77
N CYS A 168 14.22 -22.62 -24.51
CA CYS A 168 13.69 -22.76 -23.15
C CYS A 168 14.35 -23.90 -22.36
N THR A 169 14.87 -24.93 -23.04
CA THR A 169 15.59 -26.07 -22.45
C THR A 169 17.03 -25.70 -22.07
N ARG A 170 17.73 -26.61 -21.40
CA ARG A 170 19.15 -26.43 -21.05
C ARG A 170 20.04 -26.54 -22.29
N GLU A 171 19.84 -27.57 -23.10
CA GLU A 171 20.64 -27.84 -24.31
C GLU A 171 20.52 -26.70 -25.32
N GLY A 172 19.29 -26.30 -25.69
CA GLY A 172 19.07 -25.18 -26.61
C GLY A 172 19.59 -23.84 -26.08
N TRP A 173 19.72 -23.68 -24.77
CA TRP A 173 20.32 -22.48 -24.17
C TRP A 173 21.85 -22.49 -24.27
N GLU A 174 22.49 -23.63 -24.09
CA GLU A 174 23.93 -23.82 -24.30
C GLU A 174 24.31 -23.60 -25.77
N ASP A 175 23.49 -24.13 -26.70
CA ASP A 175 23.64 -23.91 -28.15
C ASP A 175 23.54 -22.43 -28.53
N LEU A 176 22.56 -21.71 -27.96
CA LEU A 176 22.41 -20.26 -28.15
C LEU A 176 23.68 -19.51 -27.73
N ILE A 177 24.22 -19.81 -26.54
CA ILE A 177 25.43 -19.17 -26.04
C ILE A 177 26.61 -19.42 -26.99
N GLN A 178 26.78 -20.66 -27.45
CA GLN A 178 27.86 -21.03 -28.38
C GLN A 178 27.73 -20.32 -29.74
N ALA A 179 26.52 -20.26 -30.30
CA ALA A 179 26.24 -19.57 -31.55
C ALA A 179 26.55 -18.07 -31.45
N LEU A 180 26.11 -17.42 -30.38
CA LEU A 180 26.32 -15.98 -30.16
C LEU A 180 27.78 -15.61 -29.90
N ARG A 181 28.54 -16.46 -29.17
CA ARG A 181 29.99 -16.26 -28.98
C ARG A 181 30.75 -16.27 -30.29
N SER A 182 30.41 -17.20 -31.18
CA SER A 182 31.09 -17.37 -32.47
C SER A 182 30.80 -16.21 -33.44
N ALA A 183 29.62 -15.59 -33.35
CA ALA A 183 29.19 -14.49 -34.22
C ALA A 183 29.84 -13.13 -33.87
N GLY A 184 30.46 -13.00 -32.68
CA GLY A 184 31.06 -11.75 -32.21
C GLY A 184 30.04 -10.62 -32.07
N ALA A 185 28.85 -10.94 -31.55
CA ALA A 185 27.79 -9.98 -31.31
C ALA A 185 28.23 -8.90 -30.30
N ASN A 186 27.80 -7.66 -30.51
CA ASN A 186 27.83 -6.64 -29.46
C ASN A 186 26.43 -6.11 -29.12
N ARG A 187 25.39 -6.59 -29.80
CA ARG A 187 23.98 -6.45 -29.47
C ARG A 187 23.30 -7.78 -29.82
N VAL A 188 22.34 -8.22 -29.02
CA VAL A 188 21.64 -9.49 -29.25
C VAL A 188 20.15 -9.24 -29.29
N LEU A 189 19.48 -9.72 -30.33
CA LEU A 189 18.03 -9.75 -30.43
C LEU A 189 17.57 -11.20 -30.39
N ILE A 190 16.71 -11.58 -29.45
CA ILE A 190 16.13 -12.92 -29.35
C ILE A 190 14.68 -12.86 -29.80
N GLY A 191 14.33 -13.50 -30.91
CA GLY A 191 12.94 -13.77 -31.27
C GLY A 191 12.49 -15.10 -30.69
N ALA A 192 11.57 -15.09 -29.73
CA ALA A 192 11.08 -16.30 -29.07
C ALA A 192 9.58 -16.20 -28.72
N CYS A 193 9.16 -16.90 -27.65
CA CYS A 193 7.82 -16.80 -27.09
C CYS A 193 7.66 -15.56 -26.21
N VAL A 194 7.20 -15.71 -24.97
CA VAL A 194 6.84 -14.56 -24.14
C VAL A 194 8.07 -13.95 -23.45
N PRO A 195 8.38 -12.65 -23.68
CA PRO A 195 9.62 -12.03 -23.21
C PRO A 195 9.85 -12.11 -21.69
N TYR A 196 8.79 -12.06 -20.88
CA TYR A 196 8.91 -12.07 -19.42
C TYR A 196 9.56 -13.35 -18.88
N VAL A 197 9.46 -14.47 -19.61
CA VAL A 197 10.04 -15.77 -19.22
C VAL A 197 11.57 -15.72 -19.25
N PHE A 198 12.16 -14.87 -20.10
CA PHE A 198 13.60 -14.77 -20.28
C PHE A 198 14.27 -13.83 -19.29
N GLY A 199 13.53 -13.03 -18.50
CA GLY A 199 14.10 -11.97 -17.67
C GLY A 199 15.24 -12.40 -16.72
N ARG A 200 15.18 -13.61 -16.14
CA ARG A 200 16.30 -14.17 -15.34
C ARG A 200 17.44 -14.67 -16.23
N LYS A 201 17.10 -15.38 -17.30
CA LYS A 201 18.06 -15.96 -18.26
C LYS A 201 18.87 -14.89 -19.01
N LEU A 202 18.32 -13.70 -19.26
CA LEU A 202 19.05 -12.62 -19.95
C LEU A 202 20.31 -12.18 -19.21
N ARG A 203 20.31 -12.20 -17.86
CA ARG A 203 21.51 -11.90 -17.08
C ARG A 203 22.58 -12.98 -17.24
N GLU A 204 22.18 -14.25 -17.19
CA GLU A 204 23.07 -15.39 -17.44
C GLU A 204 23.69 -15.32 -18.85
N LEU A 205 22.87 -14.94 -19.85
CA LEU A 205 23.34 -14.74 -21.21
C LEU A 205 24.35 -13.59 -21.30
N GLY A 206 24.04 -12.44 -20.69
CA GLY A 206 24.93 -11.30 -20.64
C GLY A 206 26.28 -11.66 -20.00
N GLN A 207 26.27 -12.39 -18.88
CA GLN A 207 27.49 -12.89 -18.24
C GLN A 207 28.26 -13.85 -19.15
N ALA A 208 27.58 -14.82 -19.78
CA ALA A 208 28.21 -15.80 -20.66
C ALA A 208 28.83 -15.16 -21.91
N LEU A 209 28.26 -14.06 -22.40
CA LEU A 209 28.75 -13.31 -23.56
C LEU A 209 29.66 -12.13 -23.20
N GLN A 210 29.85 -11.84 -21.91
CA GLN A 210 30.49 -10.60 -21.42
C GLN A 210 29.84 -9.35 -22.05
N LEU A 211 28.51 -9.37 -22.22
CA LEU A 211 27.74 -8.30 -22.81
C LEU A 211 26.73 -7.75 -21.80
N ASN A 212 26.64 -6.42 -21.69
CA ASN A 212 25.68 -5.79 -20.79
C ASN A 212 24.25 -6.24 -21.15
N PRO A 213 23.43 -6.73 -20.20
CA PRO A 213 22.04 -7.15 -20.47
C PRO A 213 21.16 -6.08 -21.10
N ALA A 214 21.45 -4.79 -20.92
CA ALA A 214 20.76 -3.68 -21.59
C ALA A 214 20.91 -3.72 -23.12
N LEU A 215 21.87 -4.50 -23.62
CA LEU A 215 22.15 -4.70 -25.04
C LEU A 215 21.54 -5.99 -25.61
N ILE A 216 20.66 -6.62 -24.84
CA ILE A 216 19.96 -7.86 -25.19
C ILE A 216 18.45 -7.60 -25.12
N GLU A 217 17.76 -7.73 -26.25
CA GLU A 217 16.30 -7.57 -26.31
C GLU A 217 15.63 -8.89 -26.68
N VAL A 218 14.46 -9.16 -26.11
CA VAL A 218 13.62 -10.33 -26.45
C VAL A 218 12.31 -9.84 -27.04
N VAL A 219 11.97 -10.34 -28.22
CA VAL A 219 10.75 -10.01 -28.94
C VAL A 219 9.89 -11.25 -29.08
N ASP A 220 8.60 -11.06 -28.83
CA ASP A 220 7.61 -12.10 -29.05
C ASP A 220 7.30 -12.23 -30.54
N VAL A 221 7.69 -13.37 -31.10
CA VAL A 221 7.41 -13.77 -32.48
C VAL A 221 6.45 -14.96 -32.55
N ARG A 222 5.95 -15.45 -31.40
CA ARG A 222 5.12 -16.67 -31.32
C ARG A 222 3.66 -16.40 -30.95
N SER A 223 3.35 -15.41 -30.12
CA SER A 223 1.98 -15.26 -29.58
C SER A 223 0.91 -15.00 -30.64
N MET A 224 1.28 -14.42 -31.79
CA MET A 224 0.36 -14.28 -32.94
C MET A 224 0.03 -15.61 -33.63
N MET A 225 0.84 -16.65 -33.40
CA MET A 225 0.61 -18.01 -33.91
C MET A 225 -0.29 -18.84 -32.99
N VAL A 226 -0.69 -18.31 -31.81
CA VAL A 226 -1.49 -19.00 -30.79
C VAL A 226 -2.88 -18.34 -30.70
N GLY A 227 -3.75 -18.67 -31.66
CA GLY A 227 -5.14 -18.22 -31.75
C GLY A 227 -5.71 -18.65 -33.10
N GLY A 228 -6.86 -19.36 -33.11
CA GLY A 228 -7.36 -20.13 -34.25
C GLY A 228 -7.70 -19.36 -35.54
N ASP A 229 -7.54 -20.11 -36.64
CA ASP A 229 -7.86 -19.92 -38.08
C ASP A 229 -7.20 -18.80 -38.92
N GLU A 230 -6.73 -19.22 -40.11
CA GLU A 230 -6.38 -18.49 -41.36
C GLU A 230 -5.40 -17.28 -41.32
N VAL A 231 -4.35 -17.28 -40.52
CA VAL A 231 -3.22 -16.36 -40.76
C VAL A 231 -2.28 -16.96 -41.81
N SER A 232 -2.17 -16.33 -42.99
CA SER A 232 -1.28 -16.82 -44.05
C SER A 232 0.20 -16.75 -43.64
N SER A 233 1.02 -17.69 -44.13
CA SER A 233 2.47 -17.68 -43.88
C SER A 233 3.12 -16.35 -44.28
N ASP A 234 2.62 -15.69 -45.33
CA ASP A 234 3.08 -14.35 -45.73
C ASP A 234 2.76 -13.27 -44.68
N ALA A 235 1.60 -13.33 -44.02
CA ALA A 235 1.25 -12.40 -42.96
C ALA A 235 2.12 -12.62 -41.71
N ILE A 236 2.38 -13.89 -41.35
CA ILE A 236 3.31 -14.25 -40.27
C ILE A 236 4.72 -13.77 -40.60
N GLN A 237 5.19 -14.03 -41.82
CA GLN A 237 6.50 -13.59 -42.29
C GLN A 237 6.65 -12.07 -42.18
N ARG A 238 5.66 -11.30 -42.63
CA ARG A 238 5.67 -9.83 -42.55
C ARG A 238 5.70 -9.33 -41.12
N ASP A 239 4.84 -9.86 -40.25
CA ASP A 239 4.78 -9.44 -38.83
C ASP A 239 6.08 -9.76 -38.08
N VAL A 240 6.61 -10.97 -38.21
CA VAL A 240 7.88 -11.36 -37.59
C VAL A 240 9.03 -10.50 -38.11
N THR A 241 9.09 -10.28 -39.43
CA THR A 241 10.12 -9.42 -40.05
C THR A 241 10.01 -7.98 -39.52
N ALA A 242 8.80 -7.43 -39.41
CA ALA A 242 8.54 -6.08 -38.88
C ALA A 242 8.98 -5.95 -37.42
N ARG A 243 8.56 -6.87 -36.56
CA ARG A 243 8.91 -6.86 -35.13
C ARG A 243 10.42 -6.94 -34.91
N LEU A 244 11.09 -7.81 -35.66
CA LEU A 244 12.55 -7.94 -35.59
C LEU A 244 13.25 -6.67 -36.09
N ALA A 245 12.80 -6.08 -37.19
CA ALA A 245 13.40 -4.85 -37.71
C ALA A 245 13.25 -3.65 -36.76
N ILE A 246 12.06 -3.49 -36.17
CA ILE A 246 11.76 -2.49 -35.14
C ILE A 246 12.74 -2.66 -33.97
N ALA A 247 12.90 -3.87 -33.46
CA ALA A 247 13.79 -4.14 -32.34
C ALA A 247 15.27 -3.98 -32.70
N VAL A 248 15.70 -4.38 -33.91
CA VAL A 248 17.04 -4.08 -34.44
C VAL A 248 17.26 -2.56 -34.50
N GLY A 249 16.29 -1.80 -35.00
CA GLY A 249 16.32 -0.34 -35.06
C GLY A 249 16.59 0.29 -33.69
N ARG A 250 15.91 -0.21 -32.65
CA ARG A 250 16.12 0.22 -31.25
C ARG A 250 17.50 -0.18 -30.71
N LEU A 251 17.86 -1.45 -30.82
CA LEU A 251 19.12 -2.02 -30.33
C LEU A 251 20.36 -1.33 -30.91
N ARG A 252 20.31 -0.89 -32.17
CA ARG A 252 21.41 -0.19 -32.83
C ARG A 252 21.85 1.07 -32.11
N GLY A 253 20.90 1.81 -31.53
CA GLY A 253 21.18 3.04 -30.81
C GLY A 253 21.32 2.84 -29.30
N MET A 254 21.14 1.61 -28.77
CA MET A 254 21.24 1.36 -27.33
C MET A 254 22.69 1.37 -26.87
N GLU A 255 22.94 2.04 -25.76
CA GLU A 255 24.24 2.11 -25.10
C GLU A 255 24.29 1.20 -23.86
N PRO A 256 25.45 0.58 -23.55
CA PRO A 256 25.61 -0.25 -22.36
C PRO A 256 25.57 0.62 -21.11
N MET A 257 24.39 0.80 -20.54
CA MET A 257 24.21 1.65 -19.36
C MET A 257 24.18 0.80 -18.10
N LEU A 258 24.99 1.22 -17.13
CA LEU A 258 24.95 0.66 -15.79
C LEU A 258 24.11 1.62 -14.95
N PRO A 259 23.10 1.12 -14.24
CA PRO A 259 22.35 1.96 -13.34
C PRO A 259 23.29 2.50 -12.26
N ALA A 260 23.16 3.78 -11.95
CA ALA A 260 23.91 4.38 -10.86
C ALA A 260 23.48 3.74 -9.53
N THR A 261 24.40 3.70 -8.57
CA THR A 261 24.07 3.32 -7.20
C THR A 261 24.13 4.54 -6.29
N VAL A 262 23.22 4.58 -5.32
CA VAL A 262 23.15 5.66 -4.33
C VAL A 262 23.26 5.02 -2.94
N PRO A 263 24.19 5.46 -2.08
CA PRO A 263 24.32 4.92 -0.74
C PRO A 263 23.06 5.21 0.09
N VAL A 264 22.68 4.23 0.92
CA VAL A 264 21.53 4.29 1.81
C VAL A 264 21.99 4.55 3.24
N ILE A 265 21.40 5.54 3.89
CA ILE A 265 21.50 5.71 5.33
C ILE A 265 20.62 4.63 5.98
N GLN A 266 21.26 3.69 6.68
CA GLN A 266 20.60 2.54 7.31
C GLN A 266 19.91 2.91 8.64
N ARG A 267 19.12 3.98 8.61
CA ARG A 267 18.35 4.53 9.73
C ARG A 267 16.95 4.93 9.24
N ALA A 268 15.93 4.77 10.07
CA ALA A 268 14.57 5.23 9.78
C ALA A 268 14.16 6.38 10.70
N LEU A 269 13.35 7.29 10.18
CA LEU A 269 12.62 8.29 10.97
C LEU A 269 11.16 7.83 11.12
N VAL A 270 10.63 7.85 12.35
CA VAL A 270 9.22 7.63 12.63
C VAL A 270 8.65 8.87 13.31
N VAL A 271 7.59 9.45 12.74
CA VAL A 271 6.96 10.68 13.23
C VAL A 271 5.60 10.33 13.87
N GLY A 272 5.52 10.44 15.19
CA GLY A 272 4.36 10.13 16.01
C GLY A 272 4.61 8.94 16.94
N GLY A 273 4.58 9.18 18.24
CA GLY A 273 4.81 8.21 19.33
C GLY A 273 3.56 7.47 19.79
N GLY A 274 2.51 7.39 18.97
CA GLY A 274 1.35 6.54 19.22
C GLY A 274 1.65 5.05 19.04
N ILE A 275 0.66 4.18 19.27
CA ILE A 275 0.83 2.73 19.10
C ILE A 275 1.34 2.33 17.71
N ALA A 276 0.87 3.02 16.66
CA ALA A 276 1.32 2.76 15.29
C ALA A 276 2.81 3.08 15.12
N GLY A 277 3.25 4.29 15.49
CA GLY A 277 4.66 4.67 15.34
C GLY A 277 5.59 3.89 16.26
N MET A 278 5.20 3.61 17.50
CA MET A 278 5.97 2.73 18.39
C MET A 278 6.10 1.31 17.83
N THR A 279 5.03 0.76 17.24
CA THR A 279 5.06 -0.56 16.59
C THR A 279 5.98 -0.55 15.37
N ALA A 280 5.89 0.46 14.51
CA ALA A 280 6.75 0.60 13.34
C ALA A 280 8.23 0.75 13.73
N ALA A 281 8.53 1.55 14.76
CA ALA A 281 9.87 1.74 15.29
C ALA A 281 10.45 0.44 15.84
N LEU A 282 9.70 -0.30 16.66
CA LEU A 282 10.12 -1.61 17.16
C LEU A 282 10.28 -2.62 16.02
N ALA A 283 9.38 -2.63 15.04
CA ALA A 283 9.47 -3.54 13.91
C ALA A 283 10.77 -3.31 13.13
N ILE A 284 11.17 -2.06 12.85
CA ILE A 284 12.45 -1.77 12.16
C ILE A 284 13.65 -2.05 13.07
N ALA A 285 13.57 -1.71 14.35
CA ALA A 285 14.69 -1.84 15.28
C ALA A 285 14.97 -3.29 15.70
N ASP A 286 13.93 -4.12 15.83
CA ASP A 286 14.03 -5.58 16.06
C ASP A 286 14.75 -6.27 14.88
N HIS A 287 14.82 -5.63 13.71
CA HIS A 287 15.56 -6.05 12.51
C HIS A 287 17.00 -5.51 12.45
N GLY A 288 17.47 -4.83 13.51
CA GLY A 288 18.85 -4.37 13.66
C GLY A 288 19.15 -2.96 13.12
N PHE A 289 18.16 -2.26 12.57
CA PHE A 289 18.33 -0.91 12.03
C PHE A 289 18.05 0.17 13.07
N GLU A 290 18.70 1.32 12.93
CA GLU A 290 18.49 2.45 13.84
C GLU A 290 17.18 3.17 13.52
N VAL A 291 16.50 3.66 14.55
CA VAL A 291 15.25 4.41 14.42
C VAL A 291 15.27 5.65 15.29
N ASP A 292 14.98 6.79 14.69
CA ASP A 292 14.67 8.03 15.38
C ASP A 292 13.13 8.15 15.48
N LEU A 293 12.58 8.05 16.69
CA LEU A 293 11.14 8.19 16.96
C LEU A 293 10.84 9.57 17.55
N VAL A 294 10.13 10.41 16.79
CA VAL A 294 9.80 11.79 17.15
C VAL A 294 8.35 11.89 17.63
N GLU A 295 8.15 12.44 18.83
CA GLU A 295 6.84 12.69 19.44
C GLU A 295 6.75 14.16 19.89
N GLN A 296 5.68 14.83 19.47
CA GLN A 296 5.43 16.23 19.79
C GLN A 296 5.06 16.46 21.26
N SER A 297 4.45 15.47 21.90
CA SER A 297 4.00 15.52 23.29
C SER A 297 5.14 15.14 24.24
N ALA A 298 4.97 15.42 25.54
CA ALA A 298 5.92 14.99 26.56
C ALA A 298 5.96 13.46 26.75
N ASP A 299 4.93 12.75 26.27
CA ASP A 299 4.70 11.34 26.54
C ASP A 299 4.37 10.55 25.27
N LEU A 300 4.89 9.33 25.17
CA LEU A 300 4.49 8.34 24.17
C LEU A 300 3.10 7.77 24.49
N GLY A 301 2.43 7.18 23.51
CA GLY A 301 1.19 6.41 23.67
C GLY A 301 0.02 6.92 22.84
N GLY A 302 -0.04 8.23 22.58
CA GLY A 302 -1.14 8.85 21.82
C GLY A 302 -2.53 8.45 22.36
N ASN A 303 -3.48 8.21 21.45
CA ASN A 303 -4.87 7.88 21.78
C ASN A 303 -5.03 6.61 22.64
N LEU A 304 -4.07 5.68 22.60
CA LEU A 304 -4.14 4.44 23.38
C LEU A 304 -4.16 4.70 24.90
N ARG A 305 -3.64 5.84 25.36
CA ARG A 305 -3.67 6.24 26.78
C ARG A 305 -5.08 6.30 27.36
N GLY A 306 -6.07 6.69 26.56
CA GLY A 306 -7.45 6.81 27.01
C GLY A 306 -8.35 5.62 26.62
N ILE A 307 -7.77 4.48 26.22
CA ILE A 307 -8.54 3.27 25.88
C ILE A 307 -8.23 2.21 26.94
N TYR A 308 -9.25 1.72 27.63
CA TYR A 308 -9.06 0.84 28.79
C TYR A 308 -9.62 -0.56 28.58
N ARG A 309 -10.55 -0.72 27.62
CA ARG A 309 -11.21 -2.00 27.35
C ARG A 309 -11.35 -2.26 25.84
N THR A 310 -11.46 -3.54 25.49
CA THR A 310 -11.81 -4.02 24.15
C THR A 310 -12.95 -5.04 24.24
N LEU A 311 -13.55 -5.37 23.09
CA LEU A 311 -14.54 -6.45 22.99
C LEU A 311 -13.90 -7.84 23.09
N SER A 312 -12.61 -7.99 22.75
CA SER A 312 -11.89 -9.27 22.86
C SER A 312 -11.48 -9.62 24.29
N GLY A 313 -11.45 -8.63 25.20
CA GLY A 313 -11.00 -8.78 26.58
C GLY A 313 -9.50 -8.51 26.80
N ASP A 314 -8.71 -8.37 25.73
CA ASP A 314 -7.29 -8.00 25.84
C ASP A 314 -7.10 -6.60 26.44
N SER A 315 -6.09 -6.45 27.31
CA SER A 315 -5.81 -5.19 28.00
C SER A 315 -5.05 -4.19 27.11
N PRO A 316 -5.66 -3.05 26.72
CA PRO A 316 -4.96 -2.03 25.93
C PRO A 316 -3.86 -1.31 26.73
N GLN A 317 -4.04 -1.20 28.04
CA GLN A 317 -3.07 -0.56 28.94
C GLN A 317 -1.83 -1.43 29.13
N GLU A 318 -1.98 -2.75 29.22
CA GLU A 318 -0.82 -3.64 29.21
C GLU A 318 -0.05 -3.57 27.89
N LEU A 319 -0.75 -3.53 26.75
CA LEU A 319 -0.11 -3.32 25.45
C LEU A 319 0.69 -2.02 25.45
N LEU A 320 0.10 -0.93 25.94
CA LEU A 320 0.72 0.39 26.01
C LEU A 320 2.00 0.36 26.85
N GLU A 321 1.91 -0.11 28.09
CA GLU A 321 3.05 -0.17 29.03
C GLU A 321 4.18 -1.04 28.50
N LYS A 322 3.86 -2.23 27.97
CA LYS A 322 4.83 -3.15 27.36
C LYS A 322 5.51 -2.50 26.16
N THR A 323 4.76 -1.79 25.32
CA THR A 323 5.29 -1.17 24.10
C THR A 323 6.20 0.02 24.43
N ILE A 324 5.77 0.93 25.33
CA ILE A 324 6.60 2.06 25.79
C ILE A 324 7.90 1.55 26.39
N THR A 325 7.81 0.56 27.28
CA THR A 325 8.99 -0.03 27.94
C THR A 325 9.96 -0.62 26.92
N ARG A 326 9.45 -1.32 25.91
CA ARG A 326 10.29 -1.86 24.83
C ARG A 326 10.96 -0.75 24.03
N VAL A 327 10.21 0.27 23.60
CA VAL A 327 10.73 1.39 22.81
C VAL A 327 11.84 2.13 23.55
N GLU A 328 11.60 2.52 24.80
CA GLU A 328 12.55 3.32 25.58
C GLU A 328 13.83 2.56 25.96
N LYS A 329 13.74 1.22 26.08
CA LYS A 329 14.89 0.37 26.42
C LYS A 329 15.59 -0.21 25.19
N HIS A 330 15.05 -0.03 23.98
CA HIS A 330 15.62 -0.64 22.78
C HIS A 330 16.92 0.08 22.39
N PRO A 331 18.06 -0.63 22.25
CA PRO A 331 19.36 0.01 22.00
C PRO A 331 19.47 0.69 20.62
N LYS A 332 18.54 0.39 19.71
CA LYS A 332 18.47 0.94 18.35
C LYS A 332 17.35 1.97 18.16
N VAL A 333 16.58 2.30 19.19
CA VAL A 333 15.53 3.33 19.09
C VAL A 333 15.96 4.55 19.91
N ARG A 334 16.05 5.70 19.25
CA ARG A 334 16.27 7.00 19.89
C ARG A 334 14.94 7.75 19.92
N VAL A 335 14.46 8.07 21.12
CA VAL A 335 13.17 8.75 21.31
C VAL A 335 13.38 10.24 21.55
N PHE A 336 12.65 11.07 20.83
CA PHE A 336 12.59 12.52 21.01
C PHE A 336 11.18 12.89 21.43
N LYS A 337 11.01 13.30 22.68
CA LYS A 337 9.73 13.78 23.20
C LYS A 337 9.71 15.30 23.19
N GLY A 338 8.53 15.91 23.16
CA GLY A 338 8.40 17.36 23.07
C GLY A 338 9.08 17.95 21.83
N THR A 339 9.14 17.18 20.74
CA THR A 339 9.93 17.53 19.55
C THR A 339 9.06 17.47 18.31
N ARG A 340 9.15 18.49 17.44
CA ARG A 340 8.38 18.58 16.19
C ARG A 340 9.28 18.62 14.96
N VAL A 341 8.76 18.15 13.85
CA VAL A 341 9.42 18.26 12.54
C VAL A 341 9.18 19.67 11.99
N MET A 342 10.23 20.28 11.43
CA MET A 342 10.18 21.62 10.83
C MET A 342 10.33 21.61 9.32
N ALA A 343 11.13 20.69 8.78
CA ALA A 343 11.34 20.52 7.34
C ALA A 343 11.93 19.13 7.06
N SER A 344 11.65 18.57 5.89
CA SER A 344 12.32 17.37 5.39
C SER A 344 12.67 17.53 3.93
N THR A 345 13.90 17.19 3.56
CA THR A 345 14.38 17.21 2.17
C THR A 345 15.12 15.92 1.86
N GLY A 346 15.39 15.68 0.58
CA GLY A 346 16.11 14.50 0.10
C GLY A 346 15.20 13.48 -0.57
N ARG A 347 15.71 12.26 -0.67
CA ARG A 347 15.22 11.19 -1.55
C ARG A 347 15.29 9.83 -0.86
N PRO A 348 14.66 8.77 -1.40
CA PRO A 348 14.72 7.43 -0.82
C PRO A 348 16.17 7.01 -0.56
N GLY A 349 16.42 6.47 0.63
CA GLY A 349 17.76 6.11 1.08
C GLY A 349 18.60 7.27 1.61
N ARG A 350 18.25 8.53 1.33
CA ARG A 350 18.97 9.71 1.86
C ARG A 350 18.08 10.94 2.03
N PHE A 351 17.46 11.03 3.19
CA PHE A 351 16.71 12.18 3.66
C PHE A 351 17.46 12.92 4.76
N MET A 352 17.18 14.21 4.85
CA MET A 352 17.58 15.08 5.96
C MET A 352 16.31 15.72 6.53
N THR A 353 16.05 15.51 7.81
CA THR A 353 14.89 16.11 8.50
C THR A 353 15.36 17.00 9.64
N THR A 354 14.89 18.23 9.67
CA THR A 354 15.16 19.19 10.74
C THR A 354 14.05 19.11 11.78
N LEU A 355 14.46 18.92 13.03
CA LEU A 355 13.62 18.87 14.21
C LEU A 355 13.79 20.15 15.03
N GLU A 356 12.75 20.53 15.76
CA GLU A 356 12.80 21.52 16.82
C GLU A 356 12.38 20.87 18.14
N THR A 357 13.26 20.92 19.14
CA THR A 357 13.02 20.39 20.48
C THR A 357 12.28 21.41 21.36
N ALA A 358 11.78 20.97 22.51
CA ALA A 358 10.99 21.79 23.42
C ALA A 358 11.68 23.08 23.91
N ASP A 359 13.02 23.12 23.90
CA ASP A 359 13.83 24.29 24.25
C ASP A 359 14.04 25.27 23.07
N GLY A 360 13.45 24.97 21.90
CA GLY A 360 13.58 25.75 20.68
C GLY A 360 14.88 25.50 19.91
N SER A 361 15.73 24.56 20.34
CA SER A 361 16.93 24.21 19.59
C SER A 361 16.60 23.34 18.37
N GLY A 362 17.31 23.59 17.27
CA GLY A 362 17.17 22.87 16.01
C GLY A 362 18.22 21.78 15.85
N GLN A 363 17.81 20.57 15.45
CA GLN A 363 18.73 19.48 15.09
C GLN A 363 18.31 18.84 13.77
N SER A 364 19.27 18.62 12.86
CA SER A 364 19.03 17.86 11.63
C SER A 364 19.44 16.39 11.80
N LEU A 365 18.59 15.50 11.29
CA LEU A 365 18.77 14.05 11.30
C LEU A 365 18.82 13.49 9.89
N GLU A 366 19.81 12.63 9.67
CA GLU A 366 19.98 11.85 8.45
C GLU A 366 19.34 10.47 8.61
N HIS A 367 18.49 10.09 7.66
CA HIS A 367 17.82 8.78 7.61
C HIS A 367 17.52 8.37 6.17
N GLY A 368 17.26 7.08 5.94
CA GLY A 368 16.97 6.54 4.61
C GLY A 368 15.49 6.43 4.27
N VAL A 369 14.61 6.42 5.28
CA VAL A 369 13.17 6.25 5.12
C VAL A 369 12.40 6.95 6.25
N THR A 370 11.20 7.43 5.94
CA THR A 370 10.27 8.04 6.90
C THR A 370 8.98 7.24 7.02
N ILE A 371 8.46 7.09 8.25
CA ILE A 371 7.09 6.63 8.50
C ILE A 371 6.30 7.71 9.25
N LEU A 372 5.20 8.18 8.66
CA LEU A 372 4.25 9.11 9.26
C LEU A 372 3.18 8.33 10.03
N ALA A 373 3.15 8.53 11.35
CA ALA A 373 2.28 7.83 12.29
C ALA A 373 1.62 8.81 13.28
N THR A 374 1.26 10.00 12.81
CA THR A 374 0.80 11.15 13.62
C THR A 374 -0.64 11.05 14.16
N GLY A 375 -1.32 9.94 13.87
CA GLY A 375 -2.63 9.63 14.41
C GLY A 375 -3.75 10.56 13.93
N GLY A 376 -4.75 10.73 14.79
CA GLY A 376 -5.90 11.60 14.59
C GLY A 376 -6.55 11.91 15.93
N GLN A 377 -7.57 12.75 15.94
CA GLN A 377 -8.21 13.24 17.17
C GLN A 377 -9.69 12.88 17.20
N GLU A 378 -10.25 12.73 18.40
CA GLU A 378 -11.70 12.67 18.57
C GLU A 378 -12.31 14.00 18.10
N ALA A 379 -13.28 13.93 17.20
CA ALA A 379 -14.01 15.11 16.75
C ALA A 379 -14.78 15.71 17.92
N ARG A 380 -14.62 17.02 18.18
CA ARG A 380 -15.44 17.71 19.18
C ARG A 380 -16.86 17.92 18.62
N PRO A 381 -17.92 17.38 19.26
CA PRO A 381 -19.29 17.63 18.82
C PRO A 381 -19.71 19.09 19.00
N SER A 382 -20.47 19.63 18.06
CA SER A 382 -21.15 20.93 18.20
C SER A 382 -22.68 20.78 18.34
N GLU A 383 -23.19 19.56 18.27
CA GLU A 383 -24.61 19.23 18.28
C GLU A 383 -25.04 18.65 19.64
N TYR A 384 -26.35 18.46 19.81
CA TYR A 384 -26.94 17.70 20.92
C TYR A 384 -26.65 18.25 22.33
N GLY A 385 -26.35 19.54 22.45
CA GLY A 385 -26.11 20.18 23.75
C GLY A 385 -24.76 19.81 24.38
N TYR A 386 -23.83 19.25 23.62
CA TYR A 386 -22.48 18.96 24.12
C TYR A 386 -21.82 20.21 24.72
N GLY A 387 -21.19 20.05 25.89
CA GLY A 387 -20.60 21.14 26.65
C GLY A 387 -21.59 21.99 27.48
N GLN A 388 -22.90 21.75 27.36
CA GLN A 388 -23.93 22.47 28.14
C GLN A 388 -24.42 21.70 29.37
N SER A 389 -24.09 20.41 29.49
CA SER A 389 -24.47 19.55 30.62
C SER A 389 -23.40 18.48 30.88
N ASP A 390 -23.11 18.19 32.15
CA ASP A 390 -22.21 17.11 32.57
C ASP A 390 -22.77 15.70 32.29
N ALA A 391 -24.07 15.60 32.00
CA ALA A 391 -24.73 14.35 31.63
C ALA A 391 -24.55 14.01 30.13
N ILE A 392 -23.92 14.89 29.35
CA ILE A 392 -23.63 14.67 27.93
C ILE A 392 -22.14 14.44 27.75
N LEU A 393 -21.78 13.24 27.31
CA LEU A 393 -20.39 12.78 27.19
C LEU A 393 -20.10 12.28 25.79
N THR A 394 -18.85 12.33 25.34
CA THR A 394 -18.41 11.48 24.23
C THR A 394 -18.21 10.03 24.68
N GLN A 395 -18.11 9.09 23.74
CA GLN A 395 -17.76 7.70 24.05
C GLN A 395 -16.42 7.58 24.78
N HIS A 396 -15.44 8.42 24.43
CA HIS A 396 -14.14 8.43 25.07
C HIS A 396 -14.19 8.99 26.50
N GLU A 397 -14.97 10.06 26.70
CA GLU A 397 -15.21 10.65 28.03
C GLU A 397 -15.94 9.68 28.95
N LEU A 398 -16.95 8.96 28.43
CA LEU A 398 -17.64 7.91 29.18
C LEU A 398 -16.66 6.84 29.65
N GLU A 399 -15.82 6.32 28.76
CA GLU A 399 -14.85 5.27 29.10
C GLU A 399 -13.87 5.74 30.17
N THR A 400 -13.36 6.97 30.04
CA THR A 400 -12.44 7.57 31.03
C THR A 400 -13.13 7.74 32.39
N ARG A 401 -14.36 8.27 32.41
CA ARG A 401 -15.11 8.49 33.66
C ARG A 401 -15.54 7.19 34.33
N LEU A 402 -15.87 6.14 33.56
CA LEU A 402 -16.12 4.80 34.09
C LEU A 402 -14.87 4.23 34.77
N GLN A 403 -13.71 4.35 34.12
CA GLN A 403 -12.45 3.87 34.67
C GLN A 403 -12.05 4.62 35.95
N GLN A 404 -12.30 5.93 36.01
CA GLN A 404 -12.04 6.76 37.19
C GLN A 404 -13.08 6.60 38.31
N GLY A 405 -14.15 5.83 38.10
CA GLY A 405 -15.25 5.68 39.05
C GLY A 405 -16.12 6.93 39.22
N LEU A 406 -16.01 7.90 38.31
CA LEU A 406 -16.82 9.12 38.28
C LEU A 406 -18.22 8.88 37.72
N VAL A 407 -18.36 7.87 36.84
CA VAL A 407 -19.66 7.33 36.41
C VAL A 407 -19.79 5.94 37.01
N LYS A 408 -20.86 5.71 37.77
CA LYS A 408 -21.14 4.42 38.41
C LYS A 408 -22.36 3.77 37.77
N PRO A 409 -22.21 2.63 37.08
CA PRO A 409 -23.34 1.96 36.42
C PRO A 409 -24.51 1.63 37.37
N ALA A 410 -24.23 1.34 38.65
CA ALA A 410 -25.27 1.07 39.66
C ALA A 410 -26.19 2.27 39.96
N GLU A 411 -25.77 3.49 39.64
CA GLU A 411 -26.55 4.72 39.87
C GLU A 411 -27.35 5.15 38.63
N LEU A 412 -27.12 4.50 37.49
CA LEU A 412 -27.79 4.79 36.22
C LEU A 412 -29.03 3.93 36.04
N LYS A 413 -30.08 4.53 35.46
CA LYS A 413 -31.30 3.84 35.04
C LYS A 413 -31.44 3.84 33.53
N VAL A 414 -31.16 4.97 32.89
CA VAL A 414 -31.34 5.14 31.44
C VAL A 414 -30.09 5.75 30.81
N VAL A 415 -29.54 5.10 29.79
CA VAL A 415 -28.43 5.60 28.97
C VAL A 415 -28.87 5.65 27.51
N ALA A 416 -28.69 6.80 26.87
CA ALA A 416 -28.92 6.99 25.45
C ALA A 416 -27.59 7.18 24.74
N MET A 417 -27.39 6.55 23.58
CA MET A 417 -26.22 6.73 22.73
C MET A 417 -26.65 7.16 21.33
N ILE A 418 -26.06 8.24 20.80
CA ILE A 418 -26.33 8.70 19.43
C ILE A 418 -25.12 8.38 18.55
N GLN A 419 -25.33 7.68 17.43
CA GLN A 419 -24.29 7.35 16.46
C GLN A 419 -24.07 8.48 15.45
N CYS A 420 -22.93 8.40 14.75
CA CYS A 420 -22.58 9.29 13.63
C CYS A 420 -22.62 10.79 13.99
N VAL A 421 -22.29 11.17 15.23
CA VAL A 421 -22.33 12.58 15.66
C VAL A 421 -21.22 13.36 14.97
N GLY A 422 -21.59 14.24 14.04
CA GLY A 422 -20.67 14.99 13.20
C GLY A 422 -19.89 14.14 12.19
N SER A 423 -20.44 13.00 11.75
CA SER A 423 -19.84 12.11 10.73
C SER A 423 -20.89 11.60 9.75
N ARG A 424 -20.46 11.23 8.54
CA ARG A 424 -21.34 10.80 7.43
C ARG A 424 -22.35 11.87 7.01
N GLU A 425 -21.89 13.12 7.07
CA GLU A 425 -22.57 14.34 6.66
C GLU A 425 -21.55 15.45 6.37
N GLU A 426 -21.88 16.43 5.53
CA GLU A 426 -20.95 17.53 5.24
C GLU A 426 -20.66 18.39 6.49
N PRO A 427 -19.41 18.83 6.72
CA PRO A 427 -18.24 18.69 5.83
C PRO A 427 -17.44 17.37 6.02
N ARG A 428 -17.91 16.44 6.85
CA ARG A 428 -17.22 15.17 7.19
C ARG A 428 -18.02 13.96 6.71
N ASN A 429 -18.06 13.77 5.39
CA ASN A 429 -18.89 12.77 4.74
C ASN A 429 -18.21 11.39 4.63
N TYR A 430 -17.64 10.90 5.75
CA TYR A 430 -17.04 9.57 5.85
C TYR A 430 -17.44 8.87 7.15
N CYS A 431 -17.32 7.54 7.17
CA CYS A 431 -17.51 6.74 8.38
C CYS A 431 -16.21 6.71 9.19
N SER A 432 -16.31 7.00 10.49
CA SER A 432 -15.14 6.93 11.38
C SER A 432 -14.77 5.51 11.84
N ARG A 433 -15.46 4.48 11.33
CA ARG A 433 -15.20 3.04 11.50
C ARG A 433 -15.27 2.47 12.93
N ILE A 434 -14.93 3.25 13.97
CA ILE A 434 -14.79 2.81 15.36
C ILE A 434 -15.98 3.19 16.24
N CYS A 435 -16.80 4.17 15.86
CA CYS A 435 -17.85 4.72 16.74
C CYS A 435 -18.90 3.68 17.15
N CYS A 436 -19.38 2.87 16.20
CA CYS A 436 -20.32 1.77 16.49
C CYS A 436 -19.69 0.72 17.41
N MET A 437 -18.42 0.36 17.18
CA MET A 437 -17.69 -0.60 18.02
C MET A 437 -17.53 -0.07 19.45
N SER A 438 -17.15 1.19 19.62
CA SER A 438 -17.06 1.83 20.94
C SER A 438 -18.40 1.85 21.67
N ALA A 439 -19.48 2.13 20.95
CA ALA A 439 -20.83 2.11 21.51
C ALA A 439 -21.25 0.71 21.96
N LEU A 440 -21.02 -0.32 21.14
CA LEU A 440 -21.28 -1.72 21.52
C LEU A 440 -20.48 -2.13 22.76
N LYS A 441 -19.18 -1.82 22.77
CA LYS A 441 -18.30 -2.09 23.91
C LYS A 441 -18.83 -1.47 25.19
N ASN A 442 -19.11 -0.16 25.17
CA ASN A 442 -19.56 0.56 26.36
C ASN A 442 -20.97 0.13 26.79
N ALA A 443 -21.88 -0.16 25.84
CA ALA A 443 -23.22 -0.65 26.15
C ALA A 443 -23.19 -2.04 26.83
N LEU A 444 -22.39 -2.96 26.31
CA LEU A 444 -22.18 -4.28 26.91
C LEU A 444 -21.57 -4.16 28.31
N HIS A 445 -20.56 -3.30 28.47
CA HIS A 445 -19.94 -3.08 29.77
C HIS A 445 -20.93 -2.53 30.81
N LEU A 446 -21.78 -1.57 30.41
CA LEU A 446 -22.85 -1.06 31.28
C LEU A 446 -23.80 -2.18 31.71
N LYS A 447 -24.26 -3.01 30.77
CA LYS A 447 -25.15 -4.16 31.05
C LYS A 447 -24.49 -5.24 31.92
N GLU A 448 -23.19 -5.48 31.77
CA GLU A 448 -22.43 -6.41 32.60
C GLU A 448 -22.34 -5.92 34.06
N GLN A 449 -22.24 -4.60 34.28
CA GLN A 449 -22.16 -4.02 35.63
C GLN A 449 -23.53 -3.80 36.27
N ASN A 450 -24.56 -3.51 35.47
CA ASN A 450 -25.93 -3.34 35.92
C ASN A 450 -26.90 -3.77 34.79
N PRO A 451 -27.43 -5.00 34.84
CA PRO A 451 -28.33 -5.53 33.81
C PRO A 451 -29.63 -4.73 33.63
N GLU A 452 -30.06 -4.03 34.69
CA GLU A 452 -31.32 -3.28 34.75
C GLU A 452 -31.23 -1.89 34.07
N ILE A 453 -30.05 -1.44 33.61
CA ILE A 453 -29.94 -0.17 32.87
C ILE A 453 -30.66 -0.31 31.54
N ASP A 454 -31.59 0.58 31.23
CA ASP A 454 -32.13 0.70 29.88
C ASP A 454 -31.13 1.44 28.99
N VAL A 455 -30.57 0.73 28.00
CA VAL A 455 -29.61 1.30 27.05
C VAL A 455 -30.26 1.41 25.68
N TYR A 456 -30.35 2.64 25.16
CA TYR A 456 -30.88 2.96 23.85
C TYR A 456 -29.77 3.45 22.92
N VAL A 457 -29.67 2.88 21.72
CA VAL A 457 -28.69 3.28 20.71
C VAL A 457 -29.42 3.78 19.47
N PHE A 458 -29.31 5.07 19.19
CA PHE A 458 -29.87 5.71 17.99
C PHE A 458 -28.84 5.65 16.86
N TYR A 459 -29.18 5.03 15.74
CA TYR A 459 -28.23 4.77 14.66
C TYR A 459 -28.86 4.94 13.26
N ARG A 460 -28.02 5.23 12.25
CA ARG A 460 -28.44 5.16 10.84
C ARG A 460 -28.24 3.75 10.28
N ASP A 461 -26.98 3.33 10.30
CA ASP A 461 -26.53 1.99 9.96
C ASP A 461 -25.58 1.54 11.06
N LEU A 462 -25.70 0.30 11.50
CA LEU A 462 -24.80 -0.25 12.50
C LEU A 462 -23.63 -0.94 11.79
N MET A 463 -22.44 -0.34 11.90
CA MET A 463 -21.23 -0.84 11.23
C MET A 463 -20.53 -1.94 12.05
N ALA A 464 -21.26 -3.00 12.41
CA ALA A 464 -20.75 -4.17 13.14
C ALA A 464 -20.26 -5.26 12.17
N TYR A 465 -19.36 -4.92 11.25
CA TYR A 465 -18.92 -5.82 10.19
C TYR A 465 -18.00 -6.95 10.69
N GLY A 466 -17.92 -8.03 9.90
CA GLY A 466 -17.08 -9.18 10.21
C GLY A 466 -17.55 -9.90 11.47
N PHE A 467 -16.63 -10.15 12.41
CA PHE A 467 -16.95 -10.84 13.66
C PHE A 467 -17.63 -9.94 14.70
N LEU A 468 -17.68 -8.62 14.48
CA LEU A 468 -18.38 -7.68 15.37
C LEU A 468 -19.90 -7.91 15.40
N GLU A 469 -20.46 -8.59 14.40
CA GLU A 469 -21.87 -8.97 14.38
C GLU A 469 -22.26 -9.88 15.57
N SER A 470 -21.32 -10.70 16.06
CA SER A 470 -21.50 -11.47 17.30
C SER A 470 -21.72 -10.55 18.51
N GLU A 471 -20.94 -9.47 18.61
CA GLU A 471 -21.02 -8.51 19.72
C GLU A 471 -22.30 -7.68 19.64
N TYR A 472 -22.73 -7.32 18.43
CA TYR A 472 -24.05 -6.72 18.22
C TYR A 472 -25.18 -7.65 18.67
N THR A 473 -25.11 -8.93 18.28
CA THR A 473 -26.09 -9.95 18.72
C THR A 473 -26.11 -10.09 20.24
N LYS A 474 -24.93 -10.15 20.88
CA LYS A 474 -24.78 -10.19 22.35
C LYS A 474 -25.41 -8.96 23.00
N ALA A 475 -25.20 -7.76 22.45
CA ALA A 475 -25.78 -6.52 22.97
C ALA A 475 -27.31 -6.55 22.93
N ARG A 476 -27.90 -7.01 21.81
CA ARG A 476 -29.35 -7.17 21.68
C ARG A 476 -29.91 -8.18 22.68
N GLN A 477 -29.25 -9.33 22.83
CA GLN A 477 -29.65 -10.36 23.81
C GLN A 477 -29.55 -9.86 25.26
N SER A 478 -28.63 -8.94 25.53
CA SER A 478 -28.48 -8.27 26.84
C SER A 478 -29.51 -7.16 27.08
N GLY A 479 -30.47 -6.98 26.16
CA GLY A 479 -31.54 -5.99 26.30
C GLY A 479 -31.13 -4.55 25.92
N VAL A 480 -30.10 -4.37 25.10
CA VAL A 480 -29.80 -3.08 24.47
C VAL A 480 -30.79 -2.86 23.31
N ILE A 481 -31.46 -1.71 23.29
CA ILE A 481 -32.47 -1.36 22.29
C ILE A 481 -31.84 -0.47 21.23
N PHE A 482 -31.97 -0.86 19.97
CA PHE A 482 -31.42 -0.14 18.82
C PHE A 482 -32.56 0.50 18.04
N ILE A 483 -32.50 1.83 17.86
CA ILE A 483 -33.54 2.61 17.19
C ILE A 483 -32.93 3.25 15.95
N GLN A 484 -33.40 2.83 14.78
CA GLN A 484 -32.91 3.36 13.52
C GLN A 484 -33.51 4.74 13.23
N TYR A 485 -32.69 5.70 12.82
CA TYR A 485 -33.13 7.02 12.32
C TYR A 485 -32.67 7.24 10.88
N GLN A 486 -33.40 8.07 10.14
CA GLN A 486 -33.01 8.52 8.79
C GLN A 486 -32.27 9.86 8.86
N PRO A 487 -31.38 10.20 7.90
CA PRO A 487 -30.63 11.45 7.91
C PRO A 487 -31.47 12.73 8.07
N ASP A 488 -32.70 12.73 7.55
CA ASP A 488 -33.68 13.82 7.62
C ASP A 488 -34.49 13.84 8.91
N THR A 489 -34.51 12.73 9.66
CA THR A 489 -35.26 12.54 10.92
C THR A 489 -34.33 12.16 12.07
N LYS A 490 -33.21 12.88 12.21
CA LYS A 490 -32.28 12.68 13.33
C LYS A 490 -32.96 12.85 14.69
N PRO A 491 -32.47 12.15 15.74
CA PRO A 491 -32.88 12.43 17.11
C PRO A 491 -32.67 13.90 17.46
N GLN A 492 -33.57 14.49 18.22
CA GLN A 492 -33.44 15.85 18.74
C GLN A 492 -33.16 15.82 20.24
N VAL A 493 -32.34 16.75 20.71
CA VAL A 493 -31.98 16.83 22.14
C VAL A 493 -32.34 18.20 22.68
N THR A 494 -33.11 18.21 23.75
CA THR A 494 -33.41 19.41 24.54
C THR A 494 -32.90 19.24 25.97
N LEU A 495 -32.63 20.34 26.65
CA LEU A 495 -32.18 20.35 28.04
C LEU A 495 -33.31 20.90 28.92
N ASP A 496 -33.69 20.14 29.95
CA ASP A 496 -34.60 20.57 31.01
C ASP A 496 -33.83 20.56 32.35
N ASN A 497 -33.61 21.73 32.93
CA ASN A 497 -32.81 21.91 34.16
C ASN A 497 -31.44 21.19 34.09
N GLY A 498 -30.78 21.24 32.93
CA GLY A 498 -29.49 20.61 32.68
C GLY A 498 -29.54 19.09 32.40
N ARG A 499 -30.73 18.47 32.39
CA ARG A 499 -30.88 17.05 32.02
C ARG A 499 -31.30 16.90 30.54
N PRO A 500 -30.64 16.03 29.77
CA PRO A 500 -31.01 15.79 28.38
C PRO A 500 -32.33 15.04 28.26
N THR A 501 -33.17 15.47 27.32
CA THR A 501 -34.31 14.71 26.80
C THR A 501 -34.06 14.48 25.31
N VAL A 502 -34.08 13.22 24.89
CA VAL A 502 -33.92 12.81 23.49
C VAL A 502 -35.30 12.52 22.91
N THR A 503 -35.66 13.17 21.82
CA THR A 503 -36.87 12.87 21.04
C THR A 503 -36.45 12.21 19.74
N ALA A 504 -36.97 11.02 19.44
CA ALA A 504 -36.70 10.32 18.18
C ALA A 504 -37.95 9.58 17.70
N THR A 505 -38.13 9.53 16.38
CA THR A 505 -39.19 8.73 15.76
C THR A 505 -38.81 7.26 15.81
N ASP A 506 -39.66 6.43 16.40
CA ASP A 506 -39.49 4.99 16.34
C ASP A 506 -40.05 4.47 15.00
N PRO A 507 -39.22 3.82 14.15
CA PRO A 507 -39.65 3.42 12.81
C PRO A 507 -40.72 2.31 12.83
N ILE A 508 -40.78 1.51 13.90
CA ILE A 508 -41.72 0.38 14.02
C ILE A 508 -43.09 0.88 14.50
N LEU A 509 -43.11 1.75 15.52
CA LEU A 509 -44.33 2.32 16.08
C LEU A 509 -44.87 3.49 15.26
N GLY A 510 -44.06 4.10 14.40
CA GLY A 510 -44.44 5.24 13.56
C GLY A 510 -44.78 6.49 14.36
N ARG A 511 -44.18 6.69 15.53
CA ARG A 511 -44.43 7.82 16.42
C ARG A 511 -43.17 8.30 17.12
N ASP A 512 -43.18 9.57 17.53
CA ASP A 512 -42.10 10.14 18.33
C ASP A 512 -42.14 9.63 19.77
N LEU A 513 -40.98 9.19 20.24
CA LEU A 513 -40.75 8.77 21.61
C LEU A 513 -39.80 9.76 22.29
N GLN A 514 -40.06 10.04 23.57
CA GLN A 514 -39.19 10.84 24.41
C GLN A 514 -38.47 9.94 25.42
N PHE A 515 -37.16 10.08 25.46
CA PHE A 515 -36.27 9.39 26.37
C PHE A 515 -35.62 10.42 27.30
N ARG A 516 -35.60 10.15 28.61
CA ARG A 516 -34.99 11.02 29.62
C ARG A 516 -33.78 10.32 30.23
N PRO A 517 -32.65 10.24 29.50
CA PRO A 517 -31.47 9.52 29.98
C PRO A 517 -30.80 10.23 31.16
N ASP A 518 -30.24 9.44 32.07
CA ASP A 518 -29.29 9.92 33.08
C ASP A 518 -27.96 10.30 32.42
N LEU A 519 -27.58 9.59 31.35
CA LEU A 519 -26.43 9.92 30.51
C LEU A 519 -26.77 9.84 29.01
N LEU A 520 -26.45 10.90 28.29
CA LEU A 520 -26.45 10.94 26.83
C LEU A 520 -25.01 10.83 26.33
N VAL A 521 -24.73 9.82 25.51
CA VAL A 521 -23.39 9.49 25.03
C VAL A 521 -23.32 9.71 23.52
N LEU A 522 -22.44 10.60 23.10
CA LEU A 522 -22.25 10.99 21.70
C LEU A 522 -21.14 10.14 21.09
N SER A 523 -21.48 9.34 20.07
CA SER A 523 -20.51 8.53 19.33
C SER A 523 -19.98 9.36 18.16
N THR A 524 -19.03 10.23 18.49
CA THR A 524 -18.41 11.14 17.53
C THR A 524 -17.30 10.48 16.72
N GLY A 525 -16.92 11.15 15.63
CA GLY A 525 -15.96 10.65 14.67
C GLY A 525 -14.49 10.90 15.03
N ILE A 526 -13.62 10.49 14.11
CA ILE A 526 -12.19 10.82 14.11
C ILE A 526 -11.96 11.91 13.06
N VAL A 527 -11.19 12.92 13.41
CA VAL A 527 -10.62 13.89 12.47
C VAL A 527 -9.11 13.69 12.34
N PRO A 528 -8.50 14.03 11.18
CA PRO A 528 -7.05 14.02 11.07
C PRO A 528 -6.42 14.97 12.11
N ALA A 529 -5.18 14.69 12.52
CA ALA A 529 -4.40 15.71 13.21
C ALA A 529 -4.06 16.85 12.22
N ALA A 530 -3.38 17.90 12.68
CA ALA A 530 -2.97 19.03 11.84
C ALA A 530 -1.88 18.61 10.81
N HIS A 531 -2.26 17.81 9.81
CA HIS A 531 -1.35 17.15 8.87
C HIS A 531 -0.87 18.07 7.75
N GLN A 532 -1.54 19.20 7.47
CA GLN A 532 -1.17 20.10 6.35
C GLN A 532 0.30 20.51 6.38
N ASN A 533 0.82 20.87 7.56
CA ASN A 533 2.21 21.25 7.71
C ASN A 533 3.15 20.06 7.43
N LEU A 534 2.84 18.88 7.96
CA LEU A 534 3.65 17.68 7.75
C LEU A 534 3.60 17.20 6.29
N ALA A 535 2.43 17.27 5.66
CA ALA A 535 2.24 16.94 4.25
C ALA A 535 3.12 17.82 3.36
N TRP A 536 3.14 19.13 3.63
CA TRP A 536 4.05 20.06 2.97
C TRP A 536 5.53 19.77 3.28
N MET A 537 5.89 19.55 4.55
CA MET A 537 7.28 19.29 4.97
C MET A 537 7.88 18.01 4.38
N PHE A 538 7.07 16.97 4.19
CA PHE A 538 7.50 15.71 3.60
C PHE A 538 7.21 15.64 2.10
N ASP A 539 6.48 16.62 1.56
CA ASP A 539 6.07 16.70 0.16
C ASP A 539 5.27 15.43 -0.24
N VAL A 540 4.15 15.26 0.49
CA VAL A 540 3.17 14.20 0.32
C VAL A 540 1.76 14.78 0.30
N GLU A 541 0.80 14.03 -0.25
CA GLU A 541 -0.57 14.51 -0.45
C GLU A 541 -1.50 14.16 0.72
N LEU A 542 -2.54 14.99 0.87
CA LEU A 542 -3.70 14.70 1.71
C LEU A 542 -4.90 14.37 0.83
N ASN A 543 -5.77 13.50 1.32
CA ASN A 543 -7.05 13.23 0.68
C ASN A 543 -8.06 14.35 0.96
N GLN A 544 -9.23 14.26 0.33
CA GLN A 544 -10.31 15.25 0.49
C GLN A 544 -10.77 15.44 1.96
N ASP A 545 -10.52 14.46 2.82
CA ASP A 545 -10.92 14.45 4.24
C ASP A 545 -9.80 14.95 5.17
N GLY A 546 -8.63 15.30 4.63
CA GLY A 546 -7.46 15.82 5.36
C GLY A 546 -6.55 14.76 5.99
N PHE A 547 -6.80 13.47 5.73
CA PHE A 547 -5.85 12.40 6.08
C PHE A 547 -4.78 12.25 5.00
N PHE A 548 -3.67 11.58 5.31
CA PHE A 548 -2.64 11.31 4.32
C PHE A 548 -3.15 10.40 3.20
N GLN A 549 -2.92 10.79 1.95
CA GLN A 549 -3.29 10.04 0.76
C GLN A 549 -2.21 9.00 0.43
N GLU A 550 -2.59 7.73 0.41
CA GLU A 550 -1.73 6.64 -0.05
C GLU A 550 -1.49 6.68 -1.57
N ALA A 551 -0.43 6.01 -2.02
CA ALA A 551 -0.03 5.96 -3.42
C ALA A 551 -1.07 5.28 -4.33
N GLU A 552 -1.62 4.16 -3.87
CA GLU A 552 -2.72 3.47 -4.53
C GLU A 552 -3.48 2.62 -3.50
N SER A 553 -4.80 2.79 -3.48
CA SER A 553 -5.71 2.28 -2.45
C SER A 553 -5.67 0.76 -2.21
N LYS A 554 -5.33 -0.06 -3.22
CA LYS A 554 -5.41 -1.52 -3.15
C LYS A 554 -4.06 -2.18 -2.92
N TRP A 555 -3.05 -1.81 -3.69
CA TRP A 555 -1.78 -2.51 -3.79
C TRP A 555 -0.64 -1.80 -3.07
N ARG A 556 -0.78 -0.50 -2.82
CA ARG A 556 0.22 0.32 -2.11
C ARG A 556 -0.43 1.13 -0.97
N PRO A 557 -1.17 0.49 -0.06
CA PRO A 557 -2.02 1.18 0.92
C PRO A 557 -1.27 1.86 2.08
N VAL A 558 0.06 1.71 2.15
CA VAL A 558 0.91 2.32 3.19
C VAL A 558 2.04 3.16 2.61
N ASP A 559 2.18 3.19 1.29
CA ASP A 559 3.21 3.93 0.59
C ASP A 559 2.66 5.30 0.19
N PHE A 560 3.52 6.31 0.10
CA PHE A 560 3.24 7.50 -0.71
C PHE A 560 3.72 7.32 -2.15
N ILE A 561 3.25 8.19 -3.05
CA ILE A 561 3.81 8.27 -4.42
C ILE A 561 5.31 8.57 -4.33
N LYS A 562 5.68 9.49 -3.43
CA LYS A 562 7.05 9.72 -3.02
C LYS A 562 7.63 8.50 -2.33
N GLU A 563 8.55 7.82 -3.00
CA GLU A 563 9.18 6.62 -2.47
C GLU A 563 10.00 6.92 -1.20
N GLY A 564 10.18 5.92 -0.33
CA GLY A 564 10.90 6.08 0.94
C GLY A 564 10.11 6.78 2.05
N VAL A 565 8.92 7.31 1.77
CA VAL A 565 7.99 7.83 2.77
C VAL A 565 6.77 6.92 2.84
N PHE A 566 6.34 6.58 4.06
CA PHE A 566 5.22 5.68 4.32
C PHE A 566 4.26 6.27 5.36
N VAL A 567 3.05 5.74 5.44
CA VAL A 567 2.04 6.17 6.43
C VAL A 567 1.42 4.95 7.13
N CYS A 568 1.10 5.09 8.41
CA CYS A 568 0.36 4.06 9.15
C CYS A 568 -0.56 4.60 10.25
N GLY A 569 -1.50 3.76 10.67
CA GLY A 569 -2.46 4.06 11.74
C GLY A 569 -3.50 5.10 11.31
N ILE A 570 -4.00 5.84 12.30
CA ILE A 570 -5.09 6.81 12.10
C ILE A 570 -4.66 7.98 11.19
N ALA A 571 -3.36 8.23 11.04
CA ALA A 571 -2.83 9.27 10.15
C ALA A 571 -3.29 9.08 8.68
N HIS A 572 -3.48 7.83 8.27
CA HIS A 572 -4.00 7.45 6.95
C HIS A 572 -5.53 7.50 6.90
N SER A 573 -6.22 6.89 7.87
CA SER A 573 -7.70 6.89 7.93
C SER A 573 -8.23 6.37 9.28
N PRO A 574 -9.49 6.63 9.63
CA PRO A 574 -10.11 6.07 10.84
C PRO A 574 -10.03 4.53 10.87
N ARG A 575 -9.36 3.97 11.88
CA ARG A 575 -9.08 2.53 12.02
C ARG A 575 -9.04 2.10 13.49
N SER A 576 -9.25 0.82 13.73
CA SER A 576 -9.12 0.19 15.05
C SER A 576 -7.66 0.04 15.50
N LEU A 577 -7.47 -0.38 16.75
CA LEU A 577 -6.16 -0.65 17.34
C LEU A 577 -5.39 -1.73 16.59
N SER A 578 -6.02 -2.90 16.36
CA SER A 578 -5.38 -4.03 15.68
C SER A 578 -5.06 -3.72 14.21
N GLU A 579 -5.92 -2.95 13.53
CA GLU A 579 -5.65 -2.46 12.17
C GLU A 579 -4.47 -1.47 12.13
N SER A 580 -4.35 -0.60 13.14
CA SER A 580 -3.24 0.34 13.24
C SER A 580 -1.90 -0.36 13.46
N ILE A 581 -1.88 -1.44 14.25
CA ILE A 581 -0.69 -2.28 14.45
C ILE A 581 -0.31 -3.01 13.17
N ALA A 582 -1.28 -3.65 12.50
CA ALA A 582 -1.02 -4.35 11.24
C ALA A 582 -0.49 -3.38 10.16
N MET A 583 -1.04 -2.16 10.10
CA MET A 583 -0.58 -1.13 9.17
C MET A 583 0.82 -0.62 9.50
N ALA A 584 1.17 -0.51 10.78
CA ALA A 584 2.51 -0.14 11.21
C ALA A 584 3.56 -1.21 10.85
N GLU A 585 3.24 -2.49 11.05
CA GLU A 585 4.10 -3.60 10.62
C GLU A 585 4.22 -3.66 9.09
N ALA A 586 3.15 -3.37 8.37
CA ALA A 586 3.19 -3.25 6.90
C ALA A 586 4.11 -2.11 6.46
N ALA A 587 3.96 -0.91 7.01
CA ALA A 587 4.82 0.24 6.70
C ALA A 587 6.29 -0.06 7.05
N ALA A 588 6.55 -0.71 8.20
CA ALA A 588 7.89 -1.16 8.57
C ALA A 588 8.48 -2.16 7.57
N GLN A 589 7.69 -3.14 7.10
CA GLN A 589 8.15 -4.10 6.08
C GLN A 589 8.49 -3.41 4.75
N ARG A 590 7.71 -2.41 4.35
CA ARG A 590 8.00 -1.60 3.16
C ARG A 590 9.26 -0.76 3.34
N ALA A 591 9.44 -0.15 4.50
CA ALA A 591 10.65 0.59 4.86
C ALA A 591 11.90 -0.30 4.90
N LEU A 592 11.78 -1.53 5.43
CA LEU A 592 12.86 -2.52 5.51
C LEU A 592 13.40 -2.90 4.14
N ARG A 593 12.57 -2.88 3.08
CA ARG A 593 13.03 -3.11 1.70
C ARG A 593 14.11 -2.10 1.27
N ILE A 594 14.07 -0.88 1.79
CA ILE A 594 15.00 0.20 1.44
C ILE A 594 16.18 0.22 2.41
N VAL A 595 15.91 0.38 3.71
CA VAL A 595 16.95 0.60 4.74
C VAL A 595 17.89 -0.61 4.93
N SER A 596 17.45 -1.82 4.54
CA SER A 596 18.30 -3.01 4.59
C SER A 596 19.34 -3.10 3.46
N GLN A 597 19.19 -2.30 2.41
CA GLN A 597 20.18 -2.20 1.34
C GLN A 597 21.27 -1.21 1.73
N LYS A 598 22.52 -1.47 1.32
CA LYS A 598 23.63 -0.52 1.48
C LYS A 598 23.59 0.56 0.41
N GLU A 599 23.14 0.19 -0.78
CA GLU A 599 23.01 1.06 -1.92
C GLU A 599 21.69 0.73 -2.65
N LEU A 600 21.05 1.75 -3.21
CA LEU A 600 19.93 1.59 -4.13
C LEU A 600 20.40 1.77 -5.55
N THR A 601 19.97 0.86 -6.42
CA THR A 601 20.23 0.92 -7.85
C THR A 601 19.14 1.75 -8.55
N THR A 602 19.52 2.70 -9.39
CA THR A 602 18.57 3.50 -10.18
C THR A 602 17.89 2.67 -11.27
N GLY A 603 16.79 3.19 -11.83
CA GLY A 603 16.16 2.58 -13.01
C GLY A 603 17.11 2.56 -14.22
N HIS A 604 16.96 1.58 -15.10
CA HIS A 604 17.71 1.55 -16.37
C HIS A 604 17.24 2.62 -17.37
N ILE A 605 15.96 3.02 -17.26
CA ILE A 605 15.32 4.04 -18.10
C ILE A 605 14.98 5.21 -17.19
N VAL A 606 15.73 6.30 -17.33
CA VAL A 606 15.57 7.53 -16.53
C VAL A 606 15.53 8.73 -17.46
N ALA A 607 14.91 9.82 -17.01
CA ALA A 607 14.91 11.04 -17.79
C ALA A 607 16.24 11.79 -17.65
N GLU A 608 16.65 12.47 -18.71
CA GLU A 608 17.81 13.37 -18.72
C GLU A 608 17.43 14.75 -19.23
N VAL A 609 18.32 15.73 -19.01
CA VAL A 609 18.18 17.09 -19.52
C VAL A 609 19.45 17.51 -20.24
N HIS A 610 19.32 17.83 -21.52
CA HIS A 610 20.35 18.49 -22.33
C HIS A 610 20.35 19.99 -22.01
N HIS A 611 21.17 20.42 -21.05
CA HIS A 611 21.16 21.82 -20.56
C HIS A 611 21.50 22.85 -21.63
N SER A 612 22.19 22.48 -22.71
CA SER A 612 22.46 23.36 -23.86
C SER A 612 21.21 23.70 -24.69
N LEU A 613 20.17 22.84 -24.64
CA LEU A 613 18.88 23.04 -25.32
C LEU A 613 17.79 23.55 -24.37
N CYS A 614 17.97 23.35 -23.07
CA CYS A 614 16.97 23.67 -22.06
C CYS A 614 16.83 25.19 -21.91
N VAL A 615 15.61 25.68 -22.13
CA VAL A 615 15.25 27.11 -21.99
C VAL A 615 14.62 27.42 -20.63
N LEU A 616 14.71 26.50 -19.65
CA LEU A 616 14.18 26.66 -18.29
C LEU A 616 12.70 27.07 -18.22
N CYS A 617 11.84 26.49 -19.08
CA CYS A 617 10.40 26.75 -19.06
C CYS A 617 9.62 25.99 -17.96
N TYR A 618 10.30 25.13 -17.20
CA TYR A 618 9.80 24.33 -16.06
C TYR A 618 8.63 23.36 -16.29
N GLN A 619 8.04 23.30 -17.48
CA GLN A 619 6.94 22.36 -17.81
C GLN A 619 7.27 20.89 -17.49
N CYS A 620 8.54 20.52 -17.65
CA CYS A 620 9.02 19.17 -17.37
C CYS A 620 9.13 18.84 -15.87
N VAL A 621 9.24 19.85 -15.00
CA VAL A 621 9.21 19.70 -13.54
C VAL A 621 7.78 19.41 -13.11
N ASP A 622 6.83 20.26 -13.55
CA ASP A 622 5.40 20.11 -13.24
C ASP A 622 4.80 18.80 -13.77
N ALA A 623 5.29 18.31 -14.92
CA ALA A 623 4.81 17.08 -15.53
C ALA A 623 5.29 15.79 -14.82
N CYS A 624 6.21 15.89 -13.85
CA CYS A 624 6.73 14.71 -13.15
C CYS A 624 5.85 14.36 -11.93
N PRO A 625 5.09 13.25 -11.96
CA PRO A 625 4.22 12.89 -10.84
C PRO A 625 4.99 12.33 -9.64
N TYR A 626 6.30 12.11 -9.77
CA TYR A 626 7.14 11.47 -8.76
C TYR A 626 8.07 12.46 -8.03
N GLY A 627 8.01 13.74 -8.36
CA GLY A 627 8.96 14.73 -7.81
C GLY A 627 10.42 14.44 -8.17
N ALA A 628 10.67 13.66 -9.24
CA ALA A 628 12.02 13.28 -9.65
C ALA A 628 12.78 14.42 -10.34
N ARG A 629 12.23 15.63 -10.41
CA ARG A 629 12.81 16.79 -11.10
C ARG A 629 12.70 18.01 -10.22
N TRP A 630 13.77 18.79 -10.14
CA TRP A 630 13.79 20.08 -9.45
C TRP A 630 14.68 21.08 -10.20
N VAL A 631 14.58 22.35 -9.83
CA VAL A 631 15.45 23.41 -10.35
C VAL A 631 16.57 23.66 -9.35
N ASP A 632 17.80 23.50 -9.80
CA ASP A 632 18.98 24.01 -9.12
C ASP A 632 19.10 25.51 -9.46
N GLU A 633 18.80 26.37 -8.49
CA GLU A 633 18.81 27.82 -8.67
C GLU A 633 20.23 28.38 -8.83
N GLU A 634 21.22 27.76 -8.17
CA GLU A 634 22.62 28.21 -8.22
C GLU A 634 23.21 27.97 -9.61
N GLU A 635 22.98 26.78 -10.16
CA GLU A 635 23.46 26.40 -11.48
C GLU A 635 22.50 26.83 -12.60
N SER A 636 21.29 27.29 -12.26
CA SER A 636 20.20 27.57 -13.21
C SER A 636 19.93 26.38 -14.14
N ARG A 637 19.75 25.19 -13.55
CA ARG A 637 19.58 23.93 -14.29
C ARG A 637 18.41 23.12 -13.74
N VAL A 638 17.70 22.45 -14.64
CA VAL A 638 16.77 21.39 -14.23
C VAL A 638 17.58 20.13 -13.95
N MET A 639 17.45 19.60 -12.75
CA MET A 639 18.09 18.37 -12.30
C MET A 639 17.08 17.21 -12.30
N VAL A 640 17.58 15.99 -12.48
CA VAL A 640 16.78 14.77 -12.41
C VAL A 640 17.34 13.86 -11.33
N ASP A 641 16.49 13.43 -10.42
CA ASP A 641 16.77 12.32 -9.53
C ASP A 641 16.55 11.00 -10.25
N GLU A 642 17.64 10.37 -10.67
CA GLU A 642 17.56 9.07 -11.34
C GLU A 642 16.92 7.99 -10.44
N LEU A 643 16.98 8.14 -9.12
CA LEU A 643 16.40 7.18 -8.19
C LEU A 643 14.87 7.30 -8.11
N MET A 644 14.34 8.53 -8.16
CA MET A 644 12.89 8.78 -8.15
C MET A 644 12.26 8.62 -9.53
N CYS A 645 13.05 8.73 -10.60
CA CYS A 645 12.55 8.69 -11.96
C CYS A 645 12.08 7.28 -12.35
N GLN A 646 10.77 7.14 -12.60
CA GLN A 646 10.17 5.87 -13.06
C GLN A 646 10.28 5.64 -14.58
N GLY A 647 10.99 6.50 -15.32
CA GLY A 647 11.17 6.35 -16.76
C GLY A 647 9.90 6.49 -17.61
N CYS A 648 8.82 7.11 -17.09
CA CYS A 648 7.51 7.16 -17.76
C CYS A 648 7.48 8.02 -19.03
N GLY A 649 8.41 8.96 -19.19
CA GLY A 649 8.52 9.81 -20.38
C GLY A 649 7.63 11.06 -20.41
N SER A 650 6.81 11.30 -19.37
CA SER A 650 5.92 12.48 -19.32
C SER A 650 6.68 13.79 -19.48
N CYS A 651 7.85 13.93 -18.86
CA CYS A 651 8.69 15.13 -18.96
C CYS A 651 9.28 15.33 -20.37
N ALA A 652 9.60 14.23 -21.07
CA ALA A 652 10.09 14.27 -22.45
C ALA A 652 8.96 14.68 -23.41
N ALA A 653 7.76 14.12 -23.22
CA ALA A 653 6.59 14.41 -24.06
C ALA A 653 6.16 15.89 -24.02
N VAL A 654 6.32 16.57 -22.88
CA VAL A 654 5.98 18.01 -22.76
C VAL A 654 7.12 18.95 -23.18
N CYS A 655 8.33 18.42 -23.45
CA CYS A 655 9.49 19.25 -23.72
C CYS A 655 9.50 19.76 -25.16
N ARG A 656 9.19 21.04 -25.34
CA ARG A 656 9.02 21.68 -26.65
C ARG A 656 10.27 21.70 -27.53
N ASN A 657 11.45 21.79 -26.91
CA ASN A 657 12.73 21.88 -27.61
C ASN A 657 13.52 20.56 -27.57
N SER A 658 12.89 19.46 -27.15
CA SER A 658 13.54 18.14 -26.97
C SER A 658 14.76 18.18 -26.05
N ALA A 659 14.82 19.14 -25.13
CA ALA A 659 15.87 19.21 -24.11
C ALA A 659 15.72 18.11 -23.05
N SER A 660 14.51 17.59 -22.83
CA SER A 660 14.27 16.45 -21.96
C SER A 660 14.06 15.20 -22.80
N GLU A 661 14.82 14.15 -22.49
CA GLU A 661 14.72 12.85 -23.17
C GLU A 661 14.71 11.72 -22.14
N LEU A 662 14.37 10.51 -22.57
CA LEU A 662 14.53 9.30 -21.79
C LEU A 662 15.79 8.57 -22.23
N ARG A 663 16.66 8.28 -21.27
CA ARG A 663 17.83 7.43 -21.45
C ARG A 663 17.40 6.07 -22.02
N GLY A 664 17.96 5.68 -23.17
CA GLY A 664 17.60 4.46 -23.89
C GLY A 664 16.38 4.57 -24.82
N PHE A 665 15.70 5.72 -24.83
CA PHE A 665 14.60 6.07 -25.75
C PHE A 665 14.83 7.47 -26.35
N GLU A 666 16.05 7.73 -26.81
CA GLU A 666 16.39 8.98 -27.46
C GLU A 666 15.59 9.16 -28.75
N ASN A 667 15.37 10.42 -29.14
CA ASN A 667 14.58 10.73 -30.34
C ASN A 667 15.08 9.99 -31.59
N ARG A 668 16.41 9.86 -31.76
CA ARG A 668 16.99 9.08 -32.87
C ARG A 668 16.57 7.61 -32.86
N GLN A 669 16.45 7.00 -31.68
CA GLN A 669 16.09 5.59 -31.52
C GLN A 669 14.60 5.37 -31.77
N VAL A 670 13.77 6.29 -31.28
CA VAL A 670 12.32 6.30 -31.52
C VAL A 670 12.05 6.47 -33.02
N MET A 671 12.70 7.44 -33.67
CA MET A 671 12.55 7.65 -35.11
C MET A 671 13.07 6.45 -35.92
N ALA A 672 14.22 5.86 -35.55
CA ALA A 672 14.69 4.64 -36.20
C ALA A 672 13.71 3.47 -36.06
N THR A 673 12.99 3.39 -34.94
CA THR A 673 11.94 2.39 -34.73
C THR A 673 10.74 2.64 -35.66
N ILE A 674 10.33 3.91 -35.83
CA ILE A 674 9.25 4.31 -36.73
C ILE A 674 9.64 4.04 -38.19
N ASP A 675 10.84 4.44 -38.59
CA ASP A 675 11.36 4.23 -39.94
C ASP A 675 11.44 2.73 -40.27
N ALA A 676 11.88 1.90 -39.32
CA ALA A 676 11.92 0.45 -39.49
C ALA A 676 10.52 -0.16 -39.68
N ALA A 677 9.51 0.36 -38.96
CA ALA A 677 8.13 -0.07 -39.12
C ALA A 677 7.56 0.32 -40.50
N LEU A 678 7.85 1.54 -40.97
CA LEU A 678 7.39 2.06 -42.26
C LEU A 678 8.14 1.46 -43.46
N ALA A 679 9.37 1.00 -43.29
CA ALA A 679 10.14 0.36 -44.36
C ALA A 679 9.64 -1.05 -44.73
N ILE A 680 8.76 -1.64 -43.90
CA ILE A 680 8.26 -3.01 -44.04
C ILE A 680 6.78 -3.05 -44.46
N SER A 681 6.06 -1.91 -44.33
CA SER A 681 4.79 -1.65 -45.00
C SER A 681 4.99 -1.40 -46.49
#